data_AF-A0A5K0YQS4-F1
#
_entry.id   AF-A0A5K0YQS4-F1
#
_cell.length_a   1.000
_cell.length_b   1.000
_cell.length_c   1.000
_cell.angle_alpha   90.00
_cell.angle_beta   90.00
_cell.angle_gamma   90.00
#
_symmetry.space_group_name_H-M   'P 1'
#
loop_
_entity.id
_entity.type
_entity.pdbx_description
1 polymer ?
#
loop_
_entity_poly.entity_id
_entity_poly.type
_entity_poly.pdbx_seq_one_letter_code
_entity_poly.pdbx_strand_id
1 'polypeptide(L)'
;MSFPNAHFLRHHHHHLRTTTTTFFFHLLLQLFLALQATADNAESLALFSLVRNLTAIPSQLSNWNQADPSPCNWTFVTCSPAGLVTDLRVDSLELAGATLSPQLARLRSLRTLVVSSSNLTGVIPDEIGNLTNLVVLDLSANALTGPIPSSIGRLSSLQTLALNSNQLDGAIPLEIAGCSQLRNLLIYDNRLTGTIPRELGVLASLEAIRAGGNLGISGEIPTELAKCSNLTVLGLSETKVSGGIPPEFGRLGRLQTLSIYTAMLTGEIPPEIGNCSELVNLYLYENSLSGSIPPDIGRLQKLEKLLLWQNELVGAIPKEIGNCSQLKTVDLSLNSLSGGIPPAFGSLAGLRELMLSDNNISGPIPYQIGNCTALSQLQLDTNELSGPIPPEIGRLSGLTVFFAWQNRLEGYIPAELGGCAALQSLDLSHNSLSGAIPPSIFHLQNLTKLLFLSNDLSGPIPPDVGLSASLVRLRLGGNRISGSIPPEIGQLTRLNFLELSDNQLSGELPEDIGNCSQLQMLNLSNNTLQGALPASLASLALLQVLELSRNGFVGQIPASFGGLKSLNKLSLNMNALNGSIPAALGQCSALQMLDLSSNHLSGEIPPELCRIQPLDIALNLSNNQLSGRIPPEISALTKLSVLDLSHNMLTGNLTALAPLDNLVSLNISYNRLTGNLPNTKLFRQLSDSELAGNDGLCTTCIAGEPSVPAVGRAARVRLVLGVLASLLAALLVGILVAVRARRMVMREDSPASSDLDDPETMMAWPWQFTPFQKLSFTVDEVVRCLVDGNVIGKGCSGVVYKADMGNGEVIAVKKLWPSSNDFTATTTTTTTTIKNNKNFIVNGCVANNRDSFSAEVKTLGSIRHKNIVRFLGCCWNKRTRLLMYDYLPNGSLGSLLHEKERTGLVLDWGVRYEIILGAAQGLAYLHHDCVPPIVHRDIKANNILIGMHFEPYIADFGLAKLVDDNDFARSSNTVAGSYGYIAP
;
A
#
# COMPACT_ATOMS: atom_id res chain seq x y z
N MET A 1 -30.45 89.93 80.59
CA MET A 1 -30.15 91.17 81.31
C MET A 1 -29.99 92.32 80.33
N SER A 2 -29.14 92.15 79.35
CA SER A 2 -29.15 92.98 78.14
C SER A 2 -30.46 92.79 77.33
N PHE A 3 -31.00 93.81 76.66
CA PHE A 3 -31.84 93.82 75.42
C PHE A 3 -31.20 93.02 74.22
N PRO A 4 -31.67 93.08 72.93
CA PRO A 4 -32.98 93.39 72.27
C PRO A 4 -33.42 92.52 71.03
N ASN A 5 -34.75 92.51 70.79
CA ASN A 5 -35.64 92.78 69.62
C ASN A 5 -35.37 92.57 68.08
N ALA A 6 -36.55 92.32 67.40
CA ALA A 6 -37.08 92.72 66.05
C ALA A 6 -36.65 91.93 64.77
N HIS A 7 -37.45 91.69 63.69
CA HIS A 7 -38.77 92.17 63.19
C HIS A 7 -39.39 91.26 62.06
N PHE A 8 -40.74 91.33 61.89
CA PHE A 8 -41.64 91.20 60.70
C PHE A 8 -42.06 89.87 59.96
N LEU A 9 -43.39 89.81 59.70
CA LEU A 9 -44.25 89.08 58.72
C LEU A 9 -44.73 87.60 58.98
N ARG A 10 -46.05 87.35 58.78
CA ARG A 10 -46.92 86.15 59.01
C ARG A 10 -48.00 86.11 57.88
N HIS A 11 -48.74 85.04 57.53
CA HIS A 11 -48.68 83.55 57.55
C HIS A 11 -50.05 83.01 57.02
N HIS A 12 -50.10 81.82 56.36
CA HIS A 12 -51.16 80.75 56.36
C HIS A 12 -51.15 79.95 55.02
N HIS A 13 -51.54 78.68 54.86
CA HIS A 13 -51.78 77.45 55.66
C HIS A 13 -52.02 76.29 54.63
N HIS A 14 -51.90 75.02 55.05
CA HIS A 14 -52.45 73.78 54.42
C HIS A 14 -51.92 73.31 53.04
N HIS A 15 -50.94 72.37 53.02
CA HIS A 15 -50.88 71.27 52.02
C HIS A 15 -49.80 70.16 52.25
N LEU A 16 -48.95 70.21 53.29
CA LEU A 16 -47.75 69.36 53.40
C LEU A 16 -47.84 68.14 54.36
N ARG A 17 -48.94 67.37 54.36
CA ARG A 17 -49.02 66.14 55.20
C ARG A 17 -49.33 64.83 54.46
N THR A 18 -49.53 64.84 53.15
CA THR A 18 -49.85 63.64 52.34
C THR A 18 -48.72 63.21 51.39
N THR A 19 -47.64 63.98 51.27
CA THR A 19 -46.51 63.69 50.38
C THR A 19 -45.35 62.97 51.06
N THR A 20 -45.21 63.06 52.38
CA THR A 20 -44.13 62.38 53.12
C THR A 20 -44.43 60.92 53.42
N THR A 21 -45.69 60.54 53.66
CA THR A 21 -46.10 59.15 53.86
C THR A 21 -46.10 58.33 52.57
N THR A 22 -46.44 58.93 51.43
CA THR A 22 -46.35 58.28 50.11
C THR A 22 -44.90 58.12 49.65
N PHE A 23 -44.02 59.08 49.94
CA PHE A 23 -42.59 58.95 49.66
C PHE A 23 -41.92 57.91 50.55
N PHE A 24 -42.26 57.83 51.84
CA PHE A 24 -41.74 56.79 52.73
C PHE A 24 -42.28 55.40 52.36
N PHE A 25 -43.54 55.29 51.92
CA PHE A 25 -44.11 54.03 51.45
C PHE A 25 -43.56 53.61 50.08
N HIS A 26 -43.26 54.53 49.17
CA HIS A 26 -42.55 54.23 47.93
C HIS A 26 -41.08 53.92 48.15
N LEU A 27 -40.41 54.56 49.10
CA LEU A 27 -39.04 54.23 49.47
C LEU A 27 -38.97 52.89 50.19
N LEU A 28 -39.91 52.58 51.09
CA LEU A 28 -40.03 51.26 51.72
C LEU A 28 -40.44 50.19 50.72
N LEU A 29 -41.34 50.46 49.76
CA LEU A 29 -41.70 49.54 48.69
C LEU A 29 -40.56 49.34 47.69
N GLN A 30 -39.79 50.38 47.37
CA GLN A 30 -38.57 50.28 46.55
C GLN A 30 -37.42 49.61 47.30
N LEU A 31 -37.31 49.77 48.62
CA LEU A 31 -36.39 48.98 49.45
C LEU A 31 -36.88 47.53 49.61
N PHE A 32 -38.18 47.27 49.72
CA PHE A 32 -38.74 45.91 49.80
C PHE A 32 -38.64 45.19 48.44
N LEU A 33 -38.80 45.92 47.32
CA LEU A 33 -38.55 45.43 45.96
C LEU A 33 -37.05 45.32 45.65
N ALA A 34 -36.19 46.19 46.22
CA ALA A 34 -34.72 46.05 46.12
C ALA A 34 -34.17 44.95 47.04
N LEU A 35 -34.85 44.62 48.13
CA LEU A 35 -34.62 43.41 48.94
C LEU A 35 -35.19 42.14 48.28
N GLN A 36 -35.95 42.28 47.18
CA GLN A 36 -36.33 41.19 46.27
C GLN A 36 -35.46 41.15 45.00
N ALA A 37 -34.36 41.91 44.92
CA ALA A 37 -33.31 41.60 43.96
C ALA A 37 -32.72 40.25 44.37
N THR A 38 -33.16 39.19 43.68
CA THR A 38 -32.65 37.83 43.81
C THR A 38 -31.14 37.90 43.70
N ALA A 39 -30.42 37.61 44.78
CA ALA A 39 -28.99 37.39 44.68
C ALA A 39 -28.77 36.31 43.62
N ASP A 40 -28.11 36.65 42.50
CA ASP A 40 -27.80 35.71 41.43
C ASP A 40 -27.17 34.46 42.06
N ASN A 41 -27.82 33.31 41.89
CA ASN A 41 -27.31 32.06 42.42
C ASN A 41 -25.99 31.75 41.71
N ALA A 42 -24.90 31.65 42.48
CA ALA A 42 -23.56 31.43 41.96
C ALA A 42 -23.42 30.13 41.16
N GLU A 43 -24.21 29.09 41.48
CA GLU A 43 -24.25 27.83 40.74
C GLU A 43 -25.00 28.00 39.41
N SER A 44 -26.11 28.74 39.38
CA SER A 44 -26.82 29.09 38.15
C SER A 44 -25.91 29.86 37.18
N LEU A 45 -25.17 30.85 37.68
CA LEU A 45 -24.21 31.62 36.87
C LEU A 45 -23.06 30.75 36.34
N ALA A 46 -22.53 29.85 37.16
CA ALA A 46 -21.46 28.94 36.78
C ALA A 46 -21.91 27.99 35.65
N LEU A 47 -23.09 27.37 35.77
CA LEU A 47 -23.64 26.50 34.74
C LEU A 47 -23.96 27.26 33.46
N PHE A 48 -24.62 28.42 33.57
CA PHE A 48 -25.00 29.23 32.42
C PHE A 48 -23.79 29.74 31.61
N SER A 49 -22.60 29.81 32.23
CA SER A 49 -21.36 30.17 31.54
C SER A 49 -20.97 29.19 30.41
N LEU A 50 -21.40 27.93 30.49
CA LEU A 50 -21.15 26.91 29.46
C LEU A 50 -21.94 27.19 28.16
N VAL A 51 -23.12 27.78 28.29
CA VAL A 51 -24.05 28.00 27.18
C VAL A 51 -24.06 29.45 26.67
N ARG A 52 -23.32 30.34 27.34
CA ARG A 52 -23.35 31.80 27.10
C ARG A 52 -22.98 32.21 25.68
N ASN A 53 -22.06 31.47 25.05
CA ASN A 53 -21.53 31.78 23.71
C ASN A 53 -22.09 30.87 22.62
N LEU A 54 -23.17 30.13 22.89
CA LEU A 54 -23.80 29.29 21.88
C LEU A 54 -24.36 30.15 20.75
N THR A 55 -24.14 29.68 19.52
CA THR A 55 -24.72 30.29 18.31
C THR A 55 -26.25 30.16 18.28
N ALA A 56 -26.79 29.05 18.80
CA ALA A 56 -28.20 28.84 19.09
C ALA A 56 -28.33 27.91 20.31
N ILE A 57 -29.27 28.18 21.22
CA ILE A 57 -29.51 27.32 22.39
C ILE A 57 -30.31 26.09 21.93
N PRO A 58 -29.78 24.86 22.09
CA PRO A 58 -30.51 23.64 21.79
C PRO A 58 -31.83 23.57 22.57
N SER A 59 -32.89 23.05 21.95
CA SER A 59 -34.22 22.95 22.58
C SER A 59 -34.22 22.20 23.91
N GLN A 60 -33.29 21.26 24.07
CA GLN A 60 -33.07 20.45 25.26
C GLN A 60 -32.57 21.27 26.46
N LEU A 61 -32.00 22.46 26.22
CA LEU A 61 -31.51 23.40 27.23
C LEU A 61 -32.47 24.59 27.42
N SER A 62 -33.71 24.49 26.92
CA SER A 62 -34.69 25.59 26.96
C SER A 62 -35.11 26.02 28.37
N ASN A 63 -34.98 25.16 29.38
CA ASN A 63 -35.27 25.50 30.77
C ASN A 63 -34.06 26.04 31.55
N TRP A 64 -32.92 26.28 30.89
CA TRP A 64 -31.77 26.92 31.53
C TRP A 64 -31.95 28.43 31.52
N ASN A 65 -32.16 29.02 32.70
CA ASN A 65 -32.38 30.46 32.84
C ASN A 65 -31.58 31.04 34.00
N GLN A 66 -30.60 31.90 33.71
CA GLN A 66 -29.74 32.52 34.71
C GLN A 66 -30.49 33.20 35.87
N ALA A 67 -31.71 33.72 35.63
CA ALA A 67 -32.51 34.39 36.65
C ALA A 67 -33.18 33.44 37.66
N ASP A 68 -33.10 32.12 37.46
CA ASP A 68 -33.71 31.14 38.37
C ASP A 68 -32.98 31.10 39.72
N PRO A 69 -33.72 31.02 40.85
CA PRO A 69 -33.13 31.01 42.19
C PRO A 69 -32.30 29.76 42.48
N SER A 70 -32.47 28.70 41.69
CA SER A 70 -31.70 27.46 41.78
C SER A 70 -31.69 26.74 40.42
N PRO A 71 -30.54 26.16 40.01
CA PRO A 71 -30.44 25.38 38.77
C PRO A 71 -30.90 23.92 38.94
N CYS A 72 -31.38 23.51 40.11
CA CYS A 72 -31.65 22.09 40.42
C CYS A 72 -32.81 21.46 39.63
N ASN A 73 -33.61 22.27 38.94
CA ASN A 73 -34.66 21.80 38.04
C ASN A 73 -34.25 21.88 36.55
N TRP A 74 -33.02 22.33 36.24
CA TRP A 74 -32.54 22.42 34.87
C TRP A 74 -32.30 21.04 34.28
N THR A 75 -32.52 20.87 32.98
CA THR A 75 -32.17 19.63 32.29
C THR A 75 -30.68 19.35 32.45
N PHE A 76 -30.32 18.07 32.57
CA PHE A 76 -28.92 17.61 32.75
C PHE A 76 -28.25 17.97 34.08
N VAL A 77 -28.92 18.67 34.99
CA VAL A 77 -28.40 19.05 36.31
C VAL A 77 -29.03 18.19 37.40
N THR A 78 -28.20 17.68 38.33
CA THR A 78 -28.68 17.03 39.56
C THR A 78 -28.10 17.73 40.77
N CYS A 79 -28.91 17.83 41.83
CA CYS A 79 -28.53 18.45 43.09
C CYS A 79 -28.64 17.48 44.28
N SER A 80 -27.83 17.75 45.30
CA SER A 80 -27.93 17.15 46.62
C SER A 80 -29.23 17.52 47.34
N PRO A 81 -29.61 16.80 48.42
CA PRO A 81 -30.74 17.18 49.28
C PRO A 81 -30.61 18.59 49.90
N ALA A 82 -29.40 19.14 49.97
CA ALA A 82 -29.14 20.50 50.43
C ALA A 82 -29.32 21.57 49.32
N GLY A 83 -29.73 21.16 48.12
CA GLY A 83 -29.95 22.07 46.98
C GLY A 83 -28.68 22.51 46.26
N LEU A 84 -27.54 21.87 46.52
CA LEU A 84 -26.25 22.17 45.86
C LEU A 84 -26.05 21.25 44.65
N VAL A 85 -25.49 21.77 43.55
CA VAL A 85 -25.26 21.01 42.31
C VAL A 85 -24.20 19.93 42.53
N THR A 86 -24.54 18.68 42.21
CA THR A 86 -23.66 17.51 42.33
C THR A 86 -23.31 16.89 40.99
N ASP A 87 -24.15 17.00 39.97
CA ASP A 87 -23.91 16.37 38.67
C ASP A 87 -24.33 17.30 37.53
N LEU A 88 -23.47 17.42 36.52
CA LEU A 88 -23.78 17.97 35.21
C LEU A 88 -23.48 16.90 34.17
N ARG A 89 -24.48 16.47 33.39
CA ARG A 89 -24.32 15.42 32.38
C ARG A 89 -24.95 15.79 31.04
N VAL A 90 -24.15 16.38 30.17
CA VAL A 90 -24.50 16.69 28.79
C VAL A 90 -23.75 15.71 27.88
N ASP A 91 -24.47 14.89 27.14
CA ASP A 91 -23.88 13.90 26.23
C ASP A 91 -24.61 13.94 24.89
N SER A 92 -23.84 13.88 23.80
CA SER A 92 -24.35 13.84 22.43
C SER A 92 -25.26 15.01 22.08
N LEU A 93 -24.97 16.20 22.64
CA LEU A 93 -25.70 17.44 22.39
C LEU A 93 -24.78 18.46 21.73
N GLU A 94 -25.10 18.90 20.51
CA GLU A 94 -24.30 19.89 19.79
C GLU A 94 -24.26 21.24 20.55
N LEU A 95 -23.10 21.58 21.11
CA LEU A 95 -22.83 22.85 21.80
C LEU A 95 -21.87 23.72 20.97
N ALA A 96 -22.16 23.88 19.67
CA ALA A 96 -21.30 24.62 18.75
C ALA A 96 -20.97 26.05 19.24
N GLY A 97 -19.68 26.31 19.45
CA GLY A 97 -19.17 27.59 19.95
C GLY A 97 -19.04 27.69 21.48
N ALA A 98 -19.48 26.67 22.22
CA ALA A 98 -19.24 26.60 23.66
C ALA A 98 -17.78 26.25 23.98
N THR A 99 -17.31 26.80 25.10
CA THR A 99 -16.01 26.53 25.69
C THR A 99 -16.18 26.22 27.18
N LEU A 100 -15.24 25.47 27.76
CA LEU A 100 -15.23 25.25 29.21
C LEU A 100 -14.82 26.53 29.93
N SER A 101 -15.73 27.09 30.71
CA SER A 101 -15.47 28.31 31.47
C SER A 101 -14.79 28.02 32.81
N PRO A 102 -13.79 28.81 33.24
CA PRO A 102 -13.24 28.78 34.60
C PRO A 102 -14.31 28.93 35.69
N GLN A 103 -15.45 29.56 35.39
CA GLN A 103 -16.54 29.75 36.35
C GLN A 103 -17.17 28.44 36.82
N LEU A 104 -17.05 27.34 36.06
CA LEU A 104 -17.51 26.02 36.47
C LEU A 104 -16.85 25.53 37.76
N ALA A 105 -15.63 26.01 38.06
CA ALA A 105 -14.92 25.72 39.30
C ALA A 105 -15.62 26.25 40.58
N ARG A 106 -16.68 27.05 40.44
CA ARG A 106 -17.51 27.53 41.57
C ARG A 106 -18.46 26.46 42.10
N LEU A 107 -18.72 25.39 41.33
CA LEU A 107 -19.59 24.27 41.71
C LEU A 107 -18.85 23.33 42.68
N ARG A 108 -18.52 23.78 43.89
CA ARG A 108 -17.64 23.05 44.84
C ARG A 108 -18.19 21.70 45.28
N SER A 109 -19.50 21.48 45.15
CA SER A 109 -20.16 20.20 45.48
C SER A 109 -20.21 19.22 44.31
N LEU A 110 -19.72 19.60 43.13
CA LEU A 110 -19.79 18.81 41.91
C LEU A 110 -18.96 17.52 42.05
N ARG A 111 -19.61 16.40 41.75
CA ARG A 111 -19.07 15.03 41.74
C ARG A 111 -18.98 14.46 40.33
N THR A 112 -19.89 14.82 39.45
CA THR A 112 -19.88 14.36 38.05
C THR A 112 -19.92 15.54 37.10
N LEU A 113 -18.95 15.63 36.20
CA LEU A 113 -18.95 16.55 35.07
C LEU A 113 -18.77 15.73 33.79
N VAL A 114 -19.84 15.59 33.02
CA VAL A 114 -19.84 14.95 31.70
C VAL A 114 -20.30 16.00 30.68
N VAL A 115 -19.44 16.33 29.73
CA VAL A 115 -19.77 17.10 28.52
C VAL A 115 -19.10 16.42 27.33
N SER A 116 -19.70 15.34 26.83
CA SER A 116 -19.13 14.46 25.79
C SER A 116 -19.87 14.58 24.46
N SER A 117 -19.20 14.30 23.35
CA SER A 117 -19.81 14.30 22.00
C SER A 117 -20.59 15.59 21.70
N SER A 118 -20.05 16.74 22.11
CA SER A 118 -20.77 18.02 22.15
C SER A 118 -20.12 19.13 21.33
N ASN A 119 -19.08 18.81 20.55
CA ASN A 119 -18.32 19.78 19.74
C ASN A 119 -17.76 20.96 20.56
N LEU A 120 -17.41 20.73 21.84
CA LEU A 120 -16.76 21.74 22.67
C LEU A 120 -15.40 22.12 22.09
N THR A 121 -15.08 23.40 22.13
CA THR A 121 -13.79 23.94 21.66
C THR A 121 -13.05 24.67 22.80
N GLY A 122 -11.83 25.15 22.53
CA GLY A 122 -11.01 25.85 23.51
C GLY A 122 -10.14 24.91 24.34
N VAL A 123 -9.70 25.39 25.50
CA VAL A 123 -8.79 24.66 26.40
C VAL A 123 -9.52 24.15 27.64
N ILE A 124 -8.97 23.14 28.31
CA ILE A 124 -9.41 22.73 29.65
C ILE A 124 -8.85 23.75 30.66
N PRO A 125 -9.68 24.49 31.42
CA PRO A 125 -9.18 25.49 32.36
C PRO A 125 -8.46 24.88 33.57
N ASP A 126 -7.39 25.51 34.04
CA ASP A 126 -6.65 25.11 35.25
C ASP A 126 -7.56 25.09 36.49
N GLU A 127 -8.59 25.92 36.54
CA GLU A 127 -9.52 26.01 37.66
C GLU A 127 -10.37 24.75 37.86
N ILE A 128 -10.46 23.86 36.86
CA ILE A 128 -11.12 22.55 37.05
C ILE A 128 -10.49 21.77 38.21
N GLY A 129 -9.17 21.93 38.44
CA GLY A 129 -8.47 21.34 39.58
C GLY A 129 -8.97 21.80 40.96
N ASN A 130 -9.84 22.82 41.04
CA ASN A 130 -10.45 23.30 42.28
C ASN A 130 -11.72 22.52 42.69
N LEU A 131 -12.20 21.61 41.85
CA LEU A 131 -13.39 20.77 42.07
C LEU A 131 -13.03 19.48 42.83
N THR A 132 -12.45 19.58 44.03
CA THR A 132 -11.85 18.44 44.75
C THR A 132 -12.80 17.28 45.10
N ASN A 133 -14.12 17.50 45.00
CA ASN A 133 -15.15 16.47 45.17
C ASN A 133 -15.48 15.69 43.89
N LEU A 134 -14.87 16.05 42.76
CA LEU A 134 -15.12 15.45 41.47
C LEU A 134 -14.65 13.99 41.45
N VAL A 135 -15.55 13.10 41.05
CA VAL A 135 -15.38 11.65 40.93
C VAL A 135 -15.29 11.25 39.46
N VAL A 136 -16.05 11.90 38.58
CA VAL A 136 -16.05 11.65 37.14
C VAL A 136 -15.85 12.98 36.40
N LEU A 137 -14.82 13.03 35.57
CA LEU A 137 -14.60 14.07 34.57
C LEU A 137 -14.57 13.41 33.20
N ASP A 138 -15.59 13.65 32.39
CA ASP A 138 -15.68 13.17 31.01
C ASP A 138 -15.91 14.35 30.06
N LEU A 139 -14.91 14.62 29.24
CA LEU A 139 -14.90 15.65 28.20
C LEU A 139 -14.57 15.02 26.84
N SER A 140 -14.80 13.71 26.69
CA SER A 140 -14.42 12.95 25.50
C SER A 140 -15.21 13.33 24.25
N ALA A 141 -14.65 13.02 23.07
CA ALA A 141 -15.27 13.25 21.77
C ALA A 141 -15.69 14.72 21.54
N ASN A 142 -14.75 15.64 21.73
CA ASN A 142 -14.92 17.07 21.46
C ASN A 142 -13.76 17.59 20.60
N ALA A 143 -13.66 18.92 20.45
CA ALA A 143 -12.58 19.61 19.75
C ALA A 143 -11.71 20.43 20.72
N LEU A 144 -11.51 19.94 21.95
CA LEU A 144 -10.67 20.60 22.96
C LEU A 144 -9.20 20.55 22.53
N THR A 145 -8.46 21.63 22.85
CA THR A 145 -7.07 21.88 22.44
C THR A 145 -6.22 22.26 23.66
N GLY A 146 -4.91 22.38 23.47
CA GLY A 146 -3.96 22.73 24.52
C GLY A 146 -3.63 21.57 25.45
N PRO A 147 -2.79 21.82 26.48
CA PRO A 147 -2.31 20.76 27.35
C PRO A 147 -3.37 20.30 28.35
N ILE A 148 -3.21 19.07 28.84
CA ILE A 148 -3.92 18.60 30.04
C ILE A 148 -3.40 19.42 31.24
N PRO A 149 -4.26 20.15 31.98
CA PRO A 149 -3.82 20.93 33.14
C PRO A 149 -3.19 20.08 34.25
N SER A 150 -2.02 20.47 34.75
CA SER A 150 -1.40 19.80 35.90
C SER A 150 -2.24 19.94 37.19
N SER A 151 -3.10 20.95 37.27
CA SER A 151 -4.04 21.16 38.37
C SER A 151 -5.03 20.01 38.56
N ILE A 152 -5.29 19.19 37.53
CA ILE A 152 -6.10 17.96 37.63
C ILE A 152 -5.57 17.03 38.72
N GLY A 153 -4.25 17.03 38.98
CA GLY A 153 -3.63 16.25 40.05
C GLY A 153 -4.16 16.56 41.46
N ARG A 154 -4.87 17.68 41.67
CA ARG A 154 -5.50 18.05 42.95
C ARG A 154 -6.83 17.32 43.19
N LEU A 155 -7.39 16.65 42.19
CA LEU A 155 -8.69 15.99 42.26
C LEU A 155 -8.58 14.60 42.92
N SER A 156 -8.32 14.58 44.23
CA SER A 156 -8.04 13.36 44.99
C SER A 156 -9.20 12.34 45.03
N SER A 157 -10.44 12.79 44.80
CA SER A 157 -11.65 11.95 44.71
C SER A 157 -11.89 11.36 43.32
N LEU A 158 -11.14 11.78 42.30
CA LEU A 158 -11.39 11.44 40.91
C LEU A 158 -11.14 9.96 40.67
N GLN A 159 -12.13 9.29 40.07
CA GLN A 159 -12.09 7.87 39.70
C GLN A 159 -12.03 7.67 38.19
N THR A 160 -12.66 8.54 37.41
CA THR A 160 -12.63 8.49 35.94
C THR A 160 -12.23 9.83 35.37
N LEU A 161 -11.16 9.82 34.58
CA LEU A 161 -10.71 10.92 33.75
C LEU A 161 -10.78 10.48 32.28
N ALA A 162 -11.80 10.96 31.56
CA ALA A 162 -12.01 10.69 30.15
C ALA A 162 -11.85 11.98 29.32
N LEU A 163 -10.77 12.05 28.57
CA LEU A 163 -10.39 13.16 27.70
C LEU A 163 -10.13 12.71 26.25
N ASN A 164 -10.44 11.45 25.94
CA ASN A 164 -10.13 10.85 24.65
C ASN A 164 -10.87 11.51 23.47
N SER A 165 -10.36 11.31 22.27
CA SER A 165 -10.96 11.80 21.01
C SER A 165 -11.14 13.32 21.04
N ASN A 166 -10.03 14.03 21.25
CA ASN A 166 -9.93 15.50 21.27
C ASN A 166 -8.67 15.93 20.47
N GLN A 167 -8.26 17.19 20.57
CA GLN A 167 -7.04 17.73 19.98
C GLN A 167 -6.04 18.19 21.06
N LEU A 168 -6.05 17.56 22.23
CA LEU A 168 -5.17 17.92 23.36
C LEU A 168 -3.71 17.63 23.01
N ASP A 169 -2.82 18.53 23.39
CA ASP A 169 -1.38 18.47 23.10
C ASP A 169 -0.54 18.51 24.40
N GLY A 170 0.78 18.70 24.27
CA GLY A 170 1.69 18.69 25.41
C GLY A 170 1.92 17.30 26.01
N ALA A 171 2.60 17.24 27.15
CA ALA A 171 2.91 15.98 27.84
C ALA A 171 1.80 15.56 28.79
N ILE A 172 1.73 14.26 29.10
CA ILE A 172 0.89 13.76 30.20
C ILE A 172 1.46 14.31 31.52
N PRO A 173 0.71 15.12 32.30
CA PRO A 173 1.21 15.69 33.54
C PRO A 173 1.53 14.60 34.57
N LEU A 174 2.71 14.65 35.18
CA LEU A 174 3.08 13.74 36.27
C LEU A 174 2.18 13.91 37.49
N GLU A 175 1.59 15.10 37.66
CA GLU A 175 0.70 15.44 38.76
C GLU A 175 -0.59 14.61 38.77
N ILE A 176 -0.98 13.96 37.66
CA ILE A 176 -2.11 13.01 37.63
C ILE A 176 -1.94 11.91 38.70
N ALA A 177 -0.70 11.61 39.11
CA ALA A 177 -0.41 10.72 40.24
C ALA A 177 -1.03 11.18 41.58
N GLY A 178 -1.42 12.44 41.71
CA GLY A 178 -2.14 12.97 42.87
C GLY A 178 -3.62 12.54 42.95
N CYS A 179 -4.21 12.06 41.85
CA CYS A 179 -5.57 11.51 41.80
C CYS A 179 -5.60 10.10 42.42
N SER A 180 -5.39 9.98 43.73
CA SER A 180 -5.17 8.71 44.43
C SER A 180 -6.27 7.64 44.27
N GLN A 181 -7.49 8.04 43.89
CA GLN A 181 -8.63 7.15 43.65
C GLN A 181 -8.87 6.82 42.18
N LEU A 182 -7.98 7.26 41.27
CA LEU A 182 -8.17 7.12 39.84
C LEU A 182 -8.19 5.64 39.43
N ARG A 183 -9.23 5.26 38.70
CA ARG A 183 -9.45 3.93 38.13
C ARG A 183 -9.29 3.92 36.63
N ASN A 184 -9.84 4.92 35.94
CA ASN A 184 -9.84 5.01 34.49
C ASN A 184 -9.13 6.28 34.03
N LEU A 185 -8.04 6.10 33.29
CA LEU A 185 -7.33 7.16 32.57
C LEU A 185 -7.50 6.93 31.07
N LEU A 186 -8.43 7.67 30.44
CA LEU A 186 -8.78 7.53 29.03
C LEU A 186 -8.40 8.81 28.28
N ILE A 187 -7.24 8.80 27.62
CA ILE A 187 -6.63 9.96 26.94
C ILE A 187 -6.22 9.64 25.49
N TYR A 188 -6.75 8.54 24.94
CA TYR A 188 -6.47 8.10 23.58
C TYR A 188 -7.03 9.05 22.51
N ASP A 189 -6.57 8.92 21.27
CA ASP A 189 -6.97 9.74 20.11
C ASP A 189 -6.86 11.25 20.39
N ASN A 190 -5.63 11.72 20.59
CA ASN A 190 -5.29 13.12 20.84
C ASN A 190 -3.95 13.45 20.13
N ARG A 191 -3.35 14.61 20.45
CA ARG A 191 -2.04 15.06 19.96
C ARG A 191 -0.99 15.07 21.09
N LEU A 192 -1.14 14.22 22.10
CA LEU A 192 -0.26 14.18 23.26
C LEU A 192 1.16 13.75 22.85
N THR A 193 2.13 14.27 23.58
CA THR A 193 3.58 14.12 23.36
C THR A 193 4.31 13.67 24.62
N GLY A 194 5.62 13.47 24.55
CA GLY A 194 6.44 13.13 25.72
C GLY A 194 6.38 11.64 26.06
N THR A 195 6.62 11.29 27.33
CA THR A 195 6.67 9.90 27.82
C THR A 195 5.48 9.57 28.72
N ILE A 196 5.17 8.28 28.88
CA ILE A 196 4.27 7.85 29.95
C ILE A 196 4.94 8.13 31.31
N PRO A 197 4.32 8.90 32.23
CA PRO A 197 4.94 9.22 33.52
C PRO A 197 5.09 7.98 34.40
N ARG A 198 6.29 7.79 34.98
CA ARG A 198 6.56 6.70 35.93
C ARG A 198 5.75 6.83 37.22
N GLU A 199 5.38 8.07 37.55
CA GLU A 199 4.58 8.45 38.71
C GLU A 199 3.17 7.83 38.66
N LEU A 200 2.66 7.42 37.49
CA LEU A 200 1.39 6.69 37.43
C LEU A 200 1.43 5.37 38.23
N GLY A 201 2.61 4.80 38.47
CA GLY A 201 2.78 3.58 39.26
C GLY A 201 2.39 3.68 40.74
N VAL A 202 2.16 4.88 41.30
CA VAL A 202 1.58 5.01 42.66
C VAL A 202 0.06 4.88 42.70
N LEU A 203 -0.63 4.90 41.56
CA LEU A 203 -2.08 4.80 41.48
C LEU A 203 -2.53 3.34 41.66
N ALA A 204 -2.64 2.90 42.91
CA ALA A 204 -3.02 1.52 43.25
C ALA A 204 -4.46 1.14 42.84
N SER A 205 -5.35 2.13 42.69
CA SER A 205 -6.74 1.94 42.26
C SER A 205 -6.90 1.85 40.74
N LEU A 206 -5.83 2.03 39.96
CA LEU A 206 -5.90 2.14 38.52
C LEU A 206 -6.28 0.80 37.87
N GLU A 207 -7.37 0.81 37.11
CA GLU A 207 -7.98 -0.34 36.43
C GLU A 207 -7.75 -0.28 34.91
N ALA A 208 -7.70 0.92 34.31
CA ALA A 208 -7.48 1.09 32.89
C ALA A 208 -6.61 2.32 32.56
N ILE A 209 -5.62 2.12 31.70
CA ILE A 209 -4.87 3.17 31.01
C ILE A 209 -5.07 2.98 29.51
N ARG A 210 -5.67 3.96 28.84
CA ARG A 210 -5.76 4.00 27.37
C ARG A 210 -5.25 5.33 26.86
N ALA A 211 -4.08 5.31 26.24
CA ALA A 211 -3.39 6.48 25.69
C ALA A 211 -3.00 6.31 24.22
N GLY A 212 -3.51 5.28 23.54
CA GLY A 212 -3.25 5.04 22.11
C GLY A 212 -3.71 6.16 21.17
N GLY A 213 -3.36 6.11 19.89
CA GLY A 213 -3.73 7.13 18.91
C GLY A 213 -3.07 8.49 19.16
N ASN A 214 -1.96 8.51 19.89
CA ASN A 214 -1.17 9.71 20.20
C ASN A 214 0.26 9.55 19.64
N LEU A 215 0.46 9.96 18.39
CA LEU A 215 1.74 9.78 17.66
C LEU A 215 2.94 10.52 18.29
N GLY A 216 2.71 11.41 19.24
CA GLY A 216 3.77 12.12 19.97
C GLY A 216 4.25 11.40 21.23
N ILE A 217 3.46 10.47 21.79
CA ILE A 217 3.86 9.71 22.98
C ILE A 217 4.97 8.75 22.58
N SER A 218 6.11 8.82 23.27
CA SER A 218 7.35 8.12 22.93
C SER A 218 8.09 7.65 24.19
N GLY A 219 9.22 6.96 24.00
CA GLY A 219 10.06 6.47 25.08
C GLY A 219 9.60 5.11 25.62
N GLU A 220 10.33 4.60 26.60
CA GLU A 220 10.08 3.27 27.16
C GLU A 220 8.82 3.23 28.04
N ILE A 221 8.21 2.04 28.12
CA ILE A 221 7.11 1.78 29.03
C ILE A 221 7.66 1.72 30.46
N PRO A 222 7.19 2.57 31.41
CA PRO A 222 7.71 2.56 32.77
C PRO A 222 7.43 1.25 33.50
N THR A 223 8.46 0.65 34.10
CA THR A 223 8.32 -0.58 34.89
C THR A 223 7.48 -0.36 36.14
N GLU A 224 7.38 0.88 36.62
CA GLU A 224 6.54 1.27 37.76
C GLU A 224 5.05 1.00 37.53
N LEU A 225 4.57 0.94 36.28
CA LEU A 225 3.19 0.56 35.98
C LEU A 225 2.85 -0.85 36.47
N ALA A 226 3.85 -1.73 36.66
CA ALA A 226 3.66 -3.05 37.27
C ALA A 226 3.17 -2.99 38.73
N LYS A 227 3.23 -1.83 39.40
CA LYS A 227 2.72 -1.61 40.76
C LYS A 227 1.20 -1.37 40.79
N CYS A 228 0.59 -1.04 39.65
CA CYS A 228 -0.86 -0.91 39.50
C CYS A 228 -1.52 -2.30 39.47
N SER A 229 -1.58 -2.99 40.61
CA SER A 229 -2.06 -4.38 40.71
C SER A 229 -3.53 -4.58 40.33
N ASN A 230 -4.32 -3.51 40.25
CA ASN A 230 -5.71 -3.53 39.79
C ASN A 230 -5.86 -3.36 38.27
N LEU A 231 -4.77 -3.15 37.53
CA LEU A 231 -4.81 -2.86 36.11
C LEU A 231 -5.38 -4.06 35.33
N THR A 232 -6.44 -3.80 34.57
CA THR A 232 -7.15 -4.75 33.70
C THR A 232 -6.89 -4.45 32.22
N VAL A 233 -6.67 -3.19 31.86
CA VAL A 233 -6.43 -2.76 30.49
C VAL A 233 -5.23 -1.80 30.42
N LEU A 234 -4.26 -2.14 29.57
CA LEU A 234 -3.18 -1.24 29.17
C LEU A 234 -3.18 -1.10 27.64
N GLY A 235 -3.54 0.08 27.15
CA GLY A 235 -3.64 0.40 25.72
C GLY A 235 -2.76 1.58 25.32
N LEU A 236 -1.69 1.30 24.57
CA LEU A 236 -0.69 2.27 24.10
C LEU A 236 -0.48 2.17 22.57
N SER A 237 -1.46 1.61 21.86
CA SER A 237 -1.37 1.34 20.41
C SER A 237 -1.34 2.63 19.58
N GLU A 238 -0.75 2.61 18.39
CA GLU A 238 -0.61 3.81 17.52
C GLU A 238 0.09 4.98 18.24
N THR A 239 1.21 4.67 18.89
CA THR A 239 2.11 5.65 19.52
C THR A 239 3.56 5.38 19.09
N LYS A 240 4.52 6.13 19.63
CA LYS A 240 5.96 5.91 19.44
C LYS A 240 6.61 5.29 20.68
N VAL A 241 5.84 4.64 21.56
CA VAL A 241 6.43 3.92 22.71
C VAL A 241 7.40 2.87 22.20
N SER A 242 8.57 2.81 22.82
CA SER A 242 9.73 2.07 22.34
C SER A 242 10.33 1.17 23.41
N GLY A 243 11.37 0.42 23.04
CA GLY A 243 12.05 -0.49 23.98
C GLY A 243 11.26 -1.77 24.24
N GLY A 244 11.71 -2.53 25.24
CA GLY A 244 11.13 -3.83 25.59
C GLY A 244 9.86 -3.73 26.43
N ILE A 245 9.05 -4.78 26.37
CA ILE A 245 7.94 -4.98 27.32
C ILE A 245 8.56 -5.31 28.69
N PRO A 246 8.24 -4.56 29.77
CA PRO A 246 8.81 -4.82 31.10
C PRO A 246 8.47 -6.23 31.62
N PRO A 247 9.46 -7.07 32.01
CA PRO A 247 9.21 -8.36 32.64
C PRO A 247 8.36 -8.25 33.92
N GLU A 248 8.45 -7.12 34.63
CA GLU A 248 7.66 -6.84 35.82
C GLU A 248 6.15 -6.87 35.56
N PHE A 249 5.70 -6.72 34.30
CA PHE A 249 4.28 -6.82 33.93
C PHE A 249 3.70 -8.19 34.25
N GLY A 250 4.51 -9.24 34.41
CA GLY A 250 4.05 -10.53 34.94
C GLY A 250 3.46 -10.46 36.36
N ARG A 251 3.59 -9.33 37.08
CA ARG A 251 2.93 -9.08 38.38
C ARG A 251 1.49 -8.60 38.23
N LEU A 252 1.07 -8.18 37.04
CA LEU A 252 -0.27 -7.66 36.77
C LEU A 252 -1.27 -8.81 36.63
N GLY A 253 -1.54 -9.51 37.73
CA GLY A 253 -2.39 -10.71 37.76
C GLY A 253 -3.85 -10.47 37.38
N ARG A 254 -4.31 -9.21 37.28
CA ARG A 254 -5.65 -8.83 36.82
C ARG A 254 -5.71 -8.31 35.39
N LEU A 255 -4.57 -8.23 34.70
CA LEU A 255 -4.49 -7.70 33.35
C LEU A 255 -5.24 -8.62 32.39
N GLN A 256 -6.26 -8.08 31.72
CA GLN A 256 -7.10 -8.78 30.74
C GLN A 256 -6.74 -8.41 29.31
N THR A 257 -6.35 -7.16 29.06
CA THR A 257 -5.97 -6.69 27.73
C THR A 257 -4.66 -5.92 27.78
N LEU A 258 -3.67 -6.41 27.04
CA LEU A 258 -2.45 -5.69 26.72
C LEU A 258 -2.46 -5.35 25.23
N SER A 259 -2.62 -4.07 24.91
CA SER A 259 -2.76 -3.58 23.54
C SER A 259 -1.69 -2.54 23.22
N ILE A 260 -0.63 -2.96 22.53
CA ILE A 260 0.48 -2.11 22.13
C ILE A 260 0.89 -2.50 20.70
N TYR A 261 -0.01 -2.24 19.76
CA TYR A 261 0.22 -2.48 18.34
C TYR A 261 0.54 -1.19 17.58
N THR A 262 1.17 -1.30 16.41
CA THR A 262 1.58 -0.16 15.56
C THR A 262 2.36 0.87 16.39
N ALA A 263 3.41 0.39 17.07
CA ALA A 263 4.28 1.19 17.92
C ALA A 263 5.76 0.94 17.56
N MET A 264 6.69 1.25 18.47
CA MET A 264 8.14 1.11 18.26
C MET A 264 8.76 0.11 19.23
N LEU A 265 8.00 -0.87 19.71
CA LEU A 265 8.52 -1.88 20.64
C LEU A 265 9.62 -2.71 20.00
N THR A 266 10.65 -3.00 20.79
CA THR A 266 11.81 -3.81 20.42
C THR A 266 12.09 -4.87 21.49
N GLY A 267 13.08 -5.73 21.26
CA GLY A 267 13.45 -6.79 22.22
C GLY A 267 12.45 -7.95 22.24
N GLU A 268 12.60 -8.84 23.21
CA GLU A 268 11.84 -10.09 23.28
C GLU A 268 10.51 -9.91 24.04
N ILE A 269 9.54 -10.78 23.75
CA ILE A 269 8.34 -10.92 24.59
C ILE A 269 8.77 -11.62 25.89
N PRO A 270 8.65 -10.98 27.07
CA PRO A 270 9.14 -11.55 28.32
C PRO A 270 8.32 -12.79 28.71
N PRO A 271 8.95 -13.90 29.12
CA PRO A 271 8.24 -15.11 29.56
C PRO A 271 7.32 -14.87 30.76
N GLU A 272 7.63 -13.85 31.58
CA GLU A 272 6.81 -13.42 32.71
C GLU A 272 5.39 -13.00 32.31
N ILE A 273 5.13 -12.68 31.04
CA ILE A 273 3.77 -12.42 30.55
C ILE A 273 2.85 -13.63 30.77
N GLY A 274 3.40 -14.84 30.81
CA GLY A 274 2.68 -16.08 31.14
C GLY A 274 2.12 -16.11 32.57
N ASN A 275 2.53 -15.19 33.45
CA ASN A 275 2.02 -15.06 34.82
C ASN A 275 0.77 -14.14 34.91
N CYS A 276 0.40 -13.44 33.85
CA CYS A 276 -0.82 -12.63 33.78
C CYS A 276 -2.06 -13.53 33.63
N SER A 277 -2.45 -14.26 34.67
CA SER A 277 -3.45 -15.33 34.60
C SER A 277 -4.85 -14.91 34.10
N GLU A 278 -5.17 -13.62 34.16
CA GLU A 278 -6.44 -13.05 33.67
C GLU A 278 -6.40 -12.58 32.22
N LEU A 279 -5.26 -12.72 31.51
CA LEU A 279 -5.07 -12.18 30.18
C LEU A 279 -5.98 -12.87 29.15
N VAL A 280 -6.77 -12.05 28.45
CA VAL A 280 -7.73 -12.45 27.42
C VAL A 280 -7.21 -12.05 26.03
N ASN A 281 -6.68 -10.84 25.92
CA ASN A 281 -6.24 -10.24 24.67
C ASN A 281 -4.78 -9.80 24.77
N LEU A 282 -3.94 -10.35 23.90
CA LEU A 282 -2.56 -9.92 23.73
C LEU A 282 -2.36 -9.41 22.30
N TYR A 283 -2.27 -8.09 22.14
CA TYR A 283 -2.08 -7.42 20.85
C TYR A 283 -0.74 -6.69 20.85
N LEU A 284 0.23 -7.24 20.12
CA LEU A 284 1.59 -6.72 19.99
C LEU A 284 2.04 -6.63 18.52
N TYR A 285 1.10 -6.70 17.58
CA TYR A 285 1.37 -6.67 16.15
C TYR A 285 1.91 -5.32 15.66
N GLU A 286 2.53 -5.29 14.48
CA GLU A 286 3.16 -4.10 13.89
C GLU A 286 4.15 -3.41 14.84
N ASN A 287 5.18 -4.14 15.28
CA ASN A 287 6.31 -3.62 16.06
C ASN A 287 7.63 -4.19 15.51
N SER A 288 8.73 -4.04 16.26
CA SER A 288 10.03 -4.66 15.98
C SER A 288 10.43 -5.64 17.10
N LEU A 289 9.45 -6.37 17.65
CA LEU A 289 9.72 -7.40 18.65
C LEU A 289 10.50 -8.55 18.01
N SER A 290 11.54 -9.00 18.69
CA SER A 290 12.45 -10.05 18.23
C SER A 290 12.46 -11.23 19.21
N GLY A 291 13.36 -12.19 18.99
CA GLY A 291 13.42 -13.42 19.79
C GLY A 291 12.26 -14.37 19.51
N SER A 292 12.15 -15.42 20.32
CA SER A 292 11.11 -16.44 20.15
C SER A 292 9.83 -16.14 20.93
N ILE A 293 8.71 -16.66 20.46
CA ILE A 293 7.46 -16.66 21.24
C ILE A 293 7.69 -17.51 22.51
N PRO A 294 7.49 -16.96 23.72
CA PRO A 294 7.77 -17.69 24.95
C PRO A 294 6.74 -18.82 25.18
N PRO A 295 7.17 -20.05 25.54
CA PRO A 295 6.26 -21.16 25.82
C PRO A 295 5.35 -20.91 27.02
N ASP A 296 5.74 -20.00 27.94
CA ASP A 296 4.97 -19.59 29.10
C ASP A 296 3.60 -18.98 28.75
N ILE A 297 3.39 -18.49 27.52
CA ILE A 297 2.06 -18.08 27.01
C ILE A 297 1.05 -19.23 27.13
N GLY A 298 1.48 -20.49 27.03
CA GLY A 298 0.65 -21.68 27.23
C GLY A 298 0.03 -21.81 28.63
N ARG A 299 0.45 -20.99 29.61
CA ARG A 299 -0.17 -20.93 30.94
C ARG A 299 -1.44 -20.08 30.97
N LEU A 300 -1.68 -19.23 29.98
CA LEU A 300 -2.77 -18.26 29.95
C LEU A 300 -4.12 -18.91 29.59
N GLN A 301 -4.79 -19.47 30.59
CA GLN A 301 -6.02 -20.25 30.41
C GLN A 301 -7.24 -19.43 29.92
N LYS A 302 -7.20 -18.10 30.04
CA LYS A 302 -8.26 -17.18 29.59
C LYS A 302 -7.97 -16.51 28.24
N LEU A 303 -6.82 -16.80 27.64
CA LEU A 303 -6.39 -16.16 26.41
C LEU A 303 -7.33 -16.55 25.26
N GLU A 304 -7.96 -15.54 24.66
CA GLU A 304 -8.85 -15.70 23.50
C GLU A 304 -8.18 -15.22 22.21
N LYS A 305 -7.35 -14.18 22.28
CA LYS A 305 -6.72 -13.58 21.11
C LYS A 305 -5.23 -13.34 21.32
N LEU A 306 -4.44 -13.91 20.42
CA LEU A 306 -2.99 -13.75 20.35
C LEU A 306 -2.62 -13.17 18.98
N LEU A 307 -2.36 -11.86 18.92
CA LEU A 307 -2.04 -11.14 17.70
C LEU A 307 -0.61 -10.58 17.78
N LEU A 308 0.32 -11.24 17.09
CA LEU A 308 1.76 -10.93 17.08
C LEU A 308 2.32 -10.65 15.67
N TRP A 309 1.44 -10.46 14.68
CA TRP A 309 1.84 -10.34 13.28
C TRP A 309 2.67 -9.08 12.98
N GLN A 310 3.44 -9.09 11.89
CA GLN A 310 4.36 -8.02 11.48
C GLN A 310 5.33 -7.60 12.60
N ASN A 311 6.24 -8.51 12.92
CA ASN A 311 7.34 -8.34 13.88
C ASN A 311 8.61 -9.04 13.36
N GLU A 312 9.66 -9.11 14.18
CA GLU A 312 10.92 -9.82 13.90
C GLU A 312 11.03 -11.13 14.70
N LEU A 313 9.91 -11.78 15.02
CA LEU A 313 9.89 -13.00 15.84
C LEU A 313 10.52 -14.17 15.08
N VAL A 314 11.31 -14.97 15.79
CA VAL A 314 12.07 -16.11 15.25
C VAL A 314 11.79 -17.40 16.05
N GLY A 315 12.38 -18.51 15.61
CA GLY A 315 12.25 -19.79 16.32
C GLY A 315 10.91 -20.49 16.06
N ALA A 316 10.65 -21.58 16.78
CA ALA A 316 9.46 -22.41 16.56
C ALA A 316 8.24 -21.89 17.33
N ILE A 317 7.05 -22.14 16.79
CA ILE A 317 5.79 -21.92 17.50
C ILE A 317 5.73 -22.90 18.70
N PRO A 318 5.61 -22.42 19.96
CA PRO A 318 5.54 -23.29 21.12
C PRO A 318 4.31 -24.20 21.09
N LYS A 319 4.51 -25.50 21.32
CA LYS A 319 3.40 -26.47 21.42
C LYS A 319 2.50 -26.18 22.61
N GLU A 320 3.02 -25.53 23.65
CA GLU A 320 2.33 -25.16 24.87
C GLU A 320 1.15 -24.22 24.62
N ILE A 321 1.14 -23.47 23.51
CA ILE A 321 -0.02 -22.65 23.09
C ILE A 321 -1.28 -23.52 22.90
N GLY A 322 -1.13 -24.82 22.58
CA GLY A 322 -2.24 -25.77 22.52
C GLY A 322 -2.97 -25.98 23.86
N ASN A 323 -2.39 -25.55 24.99
CA ASN A 323 -3.02 -25.59 26.30
C ASN A 323 -4.00 -24.42 26.55
N CYS A 324 -4.00 -23.38 25.71
CA CYS A 324 -4.88 -22.22 25.85
C CYS A 324 -6.30 -22.55 25.32
N SER A 325 -7.06 -23.34 26.07
CA SER A 325 -8.35 -23.90 25.62
C SER A 325 -9.42 -22.88 25.17
N GLN A 326 -9.30 -21.60 25.54
CA GLN A 326 -10.21 -20.51 25.16
C GLN A 326 -9.79 -19.75 23.90
N LEU A 327 -8.65 -20.12 23.29
CA LEU A 327 -8.08 -19.40 22.16
C LEU A 327 -8.99 -19.49 20.92
N LYS A 328 -9.36 -18.32 20.38
CA LYS A 328 -10.24 -18.16 19.22
C LYS A 328 -9.48 -17.65 18.00
N THR A 329 -8.52 -16.75 18.20
CA THR A 329 -7.74 -16.15 17.11
C THR A 329 -6.25 -16.21 17.44
N VAL A 330 -5.48 -16.76 16.52
CA VAL A 330 -4.02 -16.75 16.51
C VAL A 330 -3.56 -16.15 15.20
N ASP A 331 -2.90 -15.00 15.28
CA ASP A 331 -2.25 -14.38 14.12
C ASP A 331 -0.78 -14.11 14.41
N LEU A 332 0.08 -14.86 13.72
CA LEU A 332 1.53 -14.82 13.82
C LEU A 332 2.17 -14.43 12.48
N SER A 333 1.39 -13.90 11.54
CA SER A 333 1.81 -13.63 10.17
C SER A 333 2.96 -12.61 10.08
N LEU A 334 3.73 -12.60 8.98
CA LEU A 334 4.79 -11.61 8.72
C LEU A 334 5.83 -11.56 9.84
N ASN A 335 6.46 -12.70 10.08
CA ASN A 335 7.55 -12.87 11.03
C ASN A 335 8.63 -13.76 10.39
N SER A 336 9.60 -14.22 11.17
CA SER A 336 10.62 -15.18 10.75
C SER A 336 10.51 -16.49 11.55
N LEU A 337 9.28 -16.90 11.89
CA LEU A 337 9.01 -18.14 12.62
C LEU A 337 9.39 -19.35 11.77
N SER A 338 9.88 -20.39 12.42
CA SER A 338 10.40 -21.61 11.80
C SER A 338 9.87 -22.86 12.52
N GLY A 339 10.45 -24.03 12.25
CA GLY A 339 9.90 -25.30 12.77
C GLY A 339 8.56 -25.65 12.11
N GLY A 340 7.78 -26.56 12.69
CA GLY A 340 6.49 -26.98 12.14
C GLY A 340 5.29 -26.50 12.94
N ILE A 341 4.11 -26.55 12.31
CA ILE A 341 2.84 -26.24 12.98
C ILE A 341 2.62 -27.28 14.10
N PRO A 342 2.47 -26.88 15.38
CA PRO A 342 2.35 -27.83 16.48
C PRO A 342 1.07 -28.68 16.36
N PRO A 343 1.16 -30.03 16.39
CA PRO A 343 -0.03 -30.88 16.41
C PRO A 343 -0.95 -30.63 17.61
N ALA A 344 -0.41 -30.06 18.69
CA ALA A 344 -1.15 -29.62 19.86
C ALA A 344 -2.21 -28.55 19.54
N PHE A 345 -2.15 -27.85 18.40
CA PHE A 345 -3.21 -26.93 18.01
C PHE A 345 -4.55 -27.65 17.79
N GLY A 346 -4.53 -28.95 17.49
CA GLY A 346 -5.74 -29.77 17.39
C GLY A 346 -6.54 -29.94 18.69
N SER A 347 -6.02 -29.52 19.85
CA SER A 347 -6.80 -29.47 21.10
C SER A 347 -7.59 -28.16 21.28
N LEU A 348 -7.36 -27.16 20.42
CA LEU A 348 -8.02 -25.85 20.50
C LEU A 348 -9.40 -25.91 19.82
N ALA A 349 -10.36 -26.59 20.45
CA ALA A 349 -11.69 -26.81 19.88
C ALA A 349 -12.46 -25.51 19.56
N GLY A 350 -12.14 -24.40 20.25
CA GLY A 350 -12.74 -23.08 20.03
C GLY A 350 -12.03 -22.20 18.99
N LEU A 351 -10.93 -22.68 18.38
CA LEU A 351 -10.12 -21.90 17.45
C LEU A 351 -10.92 -21.61 16.16
N ARG A 352 -11.01 -20.33 15.80
CA ARG A 352 -11.74 -19.83 14.63
C ARG A 352 -10.80 -19.36 13.53
N GLU A 353 -9.69 -18.74 13.92
CA GLU A 353 -8.76 -18.12 12.99
C GLU A 353 -7.34 -18.52 13.35
N LEU A 354 -6.67 -19.17 12.39
CA LEU A 354 -5.26 -19.50 12.47
C LEU A 354 -4.55 -18.91 11.24
N MET A 355 -3.76 -17.86 11.50
CA MET A 355 -3.06 -17.10 10.48
C MET A 355 -1.55 -17.14 10.76
N LEU A 356 -0.81 -17.76 9.84
CA LEU A 356 0.62 -18.02 9.94
C LEU A 356 1.37 -17.54 8.68
N SER A 357 0.74 -16.70 7.87
CA SER A 357 1.22 -16.33 6.54
C SER A 357 2.57 -15.58 6.59
N ASP A 358 3.39 -15.69 5.55
CA ASP A 358 4.67 -14.95 5.43
C ASP A 358 5.61 -15.22 6.62
N ASN A 359 6.07 -16.47 6.70
CA ASN A 359 7.01 -16.96 7.70
C ASN A 359 7.95 -18.01 7.08
N ASN A 360 8.77 -18.66 7.90
CA ASN A 360 9.70 -19.71 7.51
C ASN A 360 9.29 -21.10 8.06
N ILE A 361 7.98 -21.32 8.29
CA ILE A 361 7.43 -22.54 8.89
C ILE A 361 7.54 -23.69 7.88
N SER A 362 7.98 -24.84 8.35
CA SER A 362 8.35 -26.02 7.56
C SER A 362 7.63 -27.28 8.04
N GLY A 363 7.82 -28.40 7.34
CA GLY A 363 7.19 -29.67 7.69
C GLY A 363 5.69 -29.72 7.30
N PRO A 364 4.99 -30.81 7.64
CA PRO A 364 3.63 -31.04 7.17
C PRO A 364 2.59 -30.22 7.93
N ILE A 365 1.47 -29.97 7.26
CA ILE A 365 0.23 -29.55 7.92
C ILE A 365 -0.24 -30.73 8.80
N PRO A 366 -0.33 -30.60 10.13
CA PRO A 366 -0.72 -31.71 10.99
C PRO A 366 -2.21 -32.05 10.81
N TYR A 367 -2.53 -33.33 10.65
CA TYR A 367 -3.91 -33.81 10.46
C TYR A 367 -4.84 -33.44 11.64
N GLN A 368 -4.26 -33.23 12.83
CA GLN A 368 -4.99 -32.81 14.03
C GLN A 368 -5.67 -31.44 13.88
N ILE A 369 -5.29 -30.60 12.91
CA ILE A 369 -6.02 -29.36 12.58
C ILE A 369 -7.48 -29.67 12.21
N GLY A 370 -7.76 -30.84 11.62
CA GLY A 370 -9.12 -31.29 11.34
C GLY A 370 -10.01 -31.48 12.58
N ASN A 371 -9.44 -31.44 13.80
CA ASN A 371 -10.21 -31.46 15.06
C ASN A 371 -10.70 -30.07 15.49
N CYS A 372 -10.16 -28.98 14.91
CA CYS A 372 -10.56 -27.60 15.21
C CYS A 372 -11.88 -27.26 14.51
N THR A 373 -12.97 -27.94 14.84
CA THR A 373 -14.25 -27.85 14.10
C THR A 373 -14.90 -26.45 14.08
N ALA A 374 -14.48 -25.53 14.94
CA ALA A 374 -14.89 -24.13 14.92
C ALA A 374 -14.10 -23.25 13.92
N LEU A 375 -13.08 -23.79 13.26
CA LEU A 375 -12.17 -23.04 12.40
C LEU A 375 -12.91 -22.51 11.16
N SER A 376 -12.88 -21.18 11.00
CA SER A 376 -13.42 -20.48 9.84
C SER A 376 -12.32 -19.98 8.90
N GLN A 377 -11.14 -19.66 9.42
CA GLN A 377 -10.01 -19.20 8.60
C GLN A 377 -8.75 -19.99 8.91
N LEU A 378 -8.14 -20.56 7.87
CA LEU A 378 -6.84 -21.21 7.91
C LEU A 378 -5.94 -20.59 6.85
N GLN A 379 -4.99 -19.75 7.27
CA GLN A 379 -4.05 -19.07 6.38
C GLN A 379 -2.63 -19.49 6.73
N LEU A 380 -2.00 -20.21 5.81
CA LEU A 380 -0.72 -20.89 5.93
C LEU A 380 0.24 -20.52 4.78
N ASP A 381 -0.11 -19.52 3.98
CA ASP A 381 0.57 -19.18 2.75
C ASP A 381 1.94 -18.53 2.96
N THR A 382 2.78 -18.54 1.92
CA THR A 382 4.14 -17.96 1.94
C THR A 382 4.98 -18.53 3.10
N ASN A 383 5.23 -19.84 3.04
CA ASN A 383 5.99 -20.59 4.04
C ASN A 383 6.82 -21.70 3.36
N GLU A 384 7.41 -22.60 4.14
CA GLU A 384 8.15 -23.78 3.68
C GLU A 384 7.42 -25.11 3.98
N LEU A 385 6.09 -25.09 4.14
CA LEU A 385 5.30 -26.28 4.48
C LEU A 385 5.43 -27.34 3.38
N SER A 386 5.55 -28.59 3.77
CA SER A 386 5.78 -29.73 2.87
C SER A 386 4.78 -30.86 3.09
N GLY A 387 4.87 -31.94 2.32
CA GLY A 387 3.97 -33.08 2.44
C GLY A 387 2.55 -32.82 1.90
N PRO A 388 1.64 -33.79 2.07
CA PRO A 388 0.29 -33.69 1.50
C PRO A 388 -0.63 -32.80 2.33
N ILE A 389 -1.67 -32.28 1.67
CA ILE A 389 -2.81 -31.65 2.34
C ILE A 389 -3.59 -32.76 3.08
N PRO A 390 -3.79 -32.67 4.41
CA PRO A 390 -4.51 -33.69 5.16
C PRO A 390 -6.00 -33.75 4.77
N PRO A 391 -6.55 -34.95 4.46
CA PRO A 391 -7.98 -35.09 4.16
C PRO A 391 -8.88 -34.73 5.34
N GLU A 392 -8.38 -34.77 6.58
CA GLU A 392 -9.12 -34.38 7.79
C GLU A 392 -9.56 -32.91 7.78
N ILE A 393 -8.94 -32.04 6.98
CA ILE A 393 -9.40 -30.65 6.77
C ILE A 393 -10.84 -30.65 6.23
N GLY A 394 -11.23 -31.67 5.47
CA GLY A 394 -12.60 -31.87 4.98
C GLY A 394 -13.68 -31.95 6.07
N ARG A 395 -13.30 -32.16 7.33
CA ARG A 395 -14.22 -32.14 8.49
C ARG A 395 -14.59 -30.73 8.94
N LEU A 396 -13.85 -29.71 8.50
CA LEU A 396 -14.03 -28.32 8.91
C LEU A 396 -15.17 -27.68 8.10
N SER A 397 -16.41 -28.06 8.39
CA SER A 397 -17.59 -27.60 7.65
C SER A 397 -17.84 -26.08 7.75
N GLY A 398 -17.29 -25.43 8.79
CA GLY A 398 -17.34 -23.98 9.00
C GLY A 398 -16.21 -23.19 8.32
N LEU A 399 -15.25 -23.86 7.68
CA LEU A 399 -14.11 -23.22 7.04
C LEU A 399 -14.56 -22.39 5.83
N THR A 400 -14.30 -21.09 5.84
CA THR A 400 -14.63 -20.16 4.75
C THR A 400 -13.41 -19.80 3.91
N VAL A 401 -12.23 -19.74 4.53
CA VAL A 401 -10.97 -19.38 3.87
C VAL A 401 -9.92 -20.44 4.16
N PHE A 402 -9.34 -21.01 3.10
CA PHE A 402 -8.16 -21.86 3.19
C PHE A 402 -7.09 -21.39 2.21
N PHE A 403 -6.04 -20.77 2.74
CA PHE A 403 -4.86 -20.34 1.99
C PHE A 403 -3.65 -21.16 2.39
N ALA A 404 -3.02 -21.79 1.41
CA ALA A 404 -1.75 -22.48 1.57
C ALA A 404 -0.83 -22.28 0.35
N TRP A 405 -1.05 -21.20 -0.40
CA TRP A 405 -0.26 -20.87 -1.58
C TRP A 405 1.19 -20.51 -1.22
N GLN A 406 2.12 -20.63 -2.17
CA GLN A 406 3.54 -20.36 -1.99
C GLN A 406 4.14 -21.18 -0.84
N ASN A 407 4.10 -22.50 -0.99
CA ASN A 407 4.68 -23.49 -0.08
C ASN A 407 5.39 -24.61 -0.89
N ARG A 408 5.73 -25.73 -0.25
CA ARG A 408 6.28 -26.95 -0.86
C ARG A 408 5.32 -28.14 -0.72
N LEU A 409 4.02 -27.89 -0.68
CA LEU A 409 3.00 -28.95 -0.55
C LEU A 409 3.02 -29.86 -1.78
N GLU A 410 2.84 -31.15 -1.56
CA GLU A 410 2.92 -32.18 -2.60
C GLU A 410 1.74 -33.16 -2.52
N GLY A 411 1.72 -34.17 -3.39
CA GLY A 411 0.65 -35.16 -3.43
C GLY A 411 -0.61 -34.62 -4.12
N TYR A 412 -1.77 -35.18 -3.78
CA TYR A 412 -3.06 -34.88 -4.41
C TYR A 412 -3.84 -33.85 -3.60
N ILE A 413 -4.72 -33.09 -4.27
CA ILE A 413 -5.77 -32.34 -3.58
C ILE A 413 -6.81 -33.37 -3.07
N PRO A 414 -7.07 -33.48 -1.76
CA PRO A 414 -7.99 -34.49 -1.24
C PRO A 414 -9.44 -34.17 -1.59
N ALA A 415 -10.19 -35.19 -2.02
CA ALA A 415 -11.61 -35.05 -2.38
C ALA A 415 -12.48 -34.65 -1.18
N GLU A 416 -12.01 -34.97 0.02
CA GLU A 416 -12.63 -34.63 1.30
C GLU A 416 -12.75 -33.11 1.51
N LEU A 417 -11.96 -32.27 0.82
CA LEU A 417 -12.17 -30.81 0.86
C LEU A 417 -13.56 -30.38 0.37
N GLY A 418 -14.25 -31.22 -0.41
CA GLY A 418 -15.67 -31.02 -0.74
C GLY A 418 -16.60 -31.07 0.47
N GLY A 419 -16.13 -31.55 1.63
CA GLY A 419 -16.85 -31.53 2.91
C GLY A 419 -16.84 -30.17 3.62
N CYS A 420 -15.98 -29.24 3.23
CA CYS A 420 -15.93 -27.88 3.77
C CYS A 420 -17.07 -27.01 3.23
N ALA A 421 -18.32 -27.33 3.60
CA ALA A 421 -19.52 -26.75 2.98
C ALA A 421 -19.61 -25.20 3.00
N ALA A 422 -18.95 -24.54 3.95
CA ALA A 422 -18.91 -23.07 4.04
C ALA A 422 -17.79 -22.41 3.20
N LEU A 423 -16.95 -23.17 2.50
CA LEU A 423 -15.75 -22.66 1.85
C LEU A 423 -16.08 -21.66 0.75
N GLN A 424 -15.46 -20.48 0.84
CA GLN A 424 -15.64 -19.35 -0.08
C GLN A 424 -14.40 -19.08 -0.91
N SER A 425 -13.21 -19.27 -0.33
CA SER A 425 -11.94 -19.01 -0.99
C SER A 425 -10.94 -20.11 -0.68
N LEU A 426 -10.46 -20.75 -1.74
CA LEU A 426 -9.44 -21.79 -1.69
C LEU A 426 -8.27 -21.40 -2.60
N ASP A 427 -7.10 -21.19 -2.00
CA ASP A 427 -5.86 -20.89 -2.73
C ASP A 427 -4.74 -21.85 -2.34
N LEU A 428 -4.34 -22.68 -3.30
CA LEU A 428 -3.24 -23.64 -3.19
C LEU A 428 -2.14 -23.39 -4.24
N SER A 429 -2.11 -22.19 -4.82
CA SER A 429 -1.19 -21.81 -5.88
C SER A 429 0.29 -21.92 -5.47
N HIS A 430 1.22 -22.05 -6.41
CA HIS A 430 2.67 -22.08 -6.15
C HIS A 430 3.07 -23.16 -5.13
N ASN A 431 2.77 -24.41 -5.47
CA ASN A 431 3.15 -25.62 -4.72
C ASN A 431 3.60 -26.72 -5.70
N SER A 432 3.78 -27.94 -5.23
CA SER A 432 4.09 -29.13 -6.01
C SER A 432 2.92 -30.13 -6.04
N LEU A 433 1.68 -29.64 -5.97
CA LEU A 433 0.48 -30.49 -5.97
C LEU A 433 0.29 -31.13 -7.35
N SER A 434 -0.18 -32.37 -7.36
CA SER A 434 -0.24 -33.23 -8.55
C SER A 434 -1.57 -33.98 -8.66
N GLY A 435 -1.75 -34.70 -9.77
CA GLY A 435 -2.97 -35.45 -10.06
C GLY A 435 -4.15 -34.56 -10.48
N ALA A 436 -5.35 -35.14 -10.52
CA ALA A 436 -6.55 -34.47 -11.03
C ALA A 436 -7.22 -33.58 -9.97
N ILE A 437 -7.91 -32.55 -10.44
CA ILE A 437 -8.78 -31.71 -9.60
C ILE A 437 -9.99 -32.57 -9.18
N PRO A 438 -10.25 -32.77 -7.87
CA PRO A 438 -11.40 -33.55 -7.42
C PRO A 438 -12.73 -32.88 -7.81
N PRO A 439 -13.69 -33.62 -8.42
CA PRO A 439 -15.00 -33.07 -8.78
C PRO A 439 -15.79 -32.52 -7.58
N SER A 440 -15.58 -33.10 -6.39
CA SER A 440 -16.25 -32.70 -5.15
C SER A 440 -15.98 -31.24 -4.74
N ILE A 441 -14.87 -30.65 -5.16
CA ILE A 441 -14.59 -29.23 -4.91
C ILE A 441 -15.62 -28.34 -5.61
N PHE A 442 -16.08 -28.76 -6.79
CA PHE A 442 -17.06 -27.99 -7.56
C PHE A 442 -18.50 -28.17 -7.04
N HIS A 443 -18.72 -29.04 -6.05
CA HIS A 443 -20.01 -29.19 -5.37
C HIS A 443 -20.20 -28.16 -4.24
N LEU A 444 -19.16 -27.40 -3.89
CA LEU A 444 -19.18 -26.38 -2.85
C LEU A 444 -20.00 -25.16 -3.30
N GLN A 445 -21.18 -24.97 -2.70
CA GLN A 445 -22.17 -23.97 -3.12
C GLN A 445 -21.79 -22.52 -2.78
N ASN A 446 -20.82 -22.32 -1.90
CA ASN A 446 -20.36 -21.00 -1.47
C ASN A 446 -19.02 -20.59 -2.10
N LEU A 447 -18.40 -21.46 -2.91
CA LEU A 447 -17.06 -21.25 -3.42
C LEU A 447 -17.05 -20.12 -4.46
N THR A 448 -16.37 -19.02 -4.14
CA THR A 448 -16.25 -17.83 -5.00
C THR A 448 -14.90 -17.72 -5.69
N LYS A 449 -13.83 -18.22 -5.05
CA LYS A 449 -12.45 -18.14 -5.55
C LYS A 449 -11.79 -19.52 -5.45
N LEU A 450 -11.32 -20.01 -6.59
CA LEU A 450 -10.55 -21.25 -6.70
C LEU A 450 -9.25 -20.97 -7.46
N LEU A 451 -8.13 -21.02 -6.73
CA LEU A 451 -6.83 -20.60 -7.22
C LEU A 451 -5.80 -21.72 -7.03
N PHE A 452 -5.37 -22.36 -8.11
CA PHE A 452 -4.41 -23.47 -8.13
C PHE A 452 -3.26 -23.22 -9.11
N LEU A 453 -2.84 -21.96 -9.28
CA LEU A 453 -1.81 -21.60 -10.25
C LEU A 453 -0.47 -22.29 -9.94
N SER A 454 0.36 -22.53 -10.95
CA SER A 454 1.77 -22.96 -10.75
C SER A 454 1.91 -24.19 -9.84
N ASN A 455 1.38 -25.32 -10.30
CA ASN A 455 1.47 -26.63 -9.66
C ASN A 455 1.75 -27.70 -10.75
N ASP A 456 1.72 -28.99 -10.38
CA ASP A 456 1.82 -30.13 -11.28
C ASP A 456 0.46 -30.84 -11.51
N LEU A 457 -0.66 -30.12 -11.37
CA LEU A 457 -2.00 -30.69 -11.56
C LEU A 457 -2.19 -31.17 -12.99
N SER A 458 -2.89 -32.29 -13.18
CA SER A 458 -3.02 -33.00 -14.44
C SER A 458 -4.43 -33.54 -14.66
N GLY A 459 -4.70 -34.18 -15.80
CA GLY A 459 -6.04 -34.65 -16.15
C GLY A 459 -6.97 -33.51 -16.58
N PRO A 460 -8.23 -33.82 -16.91
CA PRO A 460 -9.18 -32.84 -17.42
C PRO A 460 -9.80 -31.97 -16.33
N ILE A 461 -10.30 -30.80 -16.75
CA ILE A 461 -11.25 -30.02 -15.94
C ILE A 461 -12.56 -30.82 -15.86
N PRO A 462 -13.03 -31.22 -14.67
CA PRO A 462 -14.27 -31.99 -14.53
C PRO A 462 -15.49 -31.21 -15.03
N PRO A 463 -16.46 -31.85 -15.71
CA PRO A 463 -17.74 -31.23 -16.09
C PRO A 463 -18.52 -30.66 -14.88
N ASP A 464 -18.31 -31.23 -13.69
CA ASP A 464 -18.84 -30.73 -12.41
C ASP A 464 -18.51 -29.25 -12.15
N VAL A 465 -17.53 -28.66 -12.83
CA VAL A 465 -17.25 -27.23 -12.77
C VAL A 465 -18.50 -26.37 -12.96
N GLY A 466 -19.45 -26.80 -13.80
CA GLY A 466 -20.72 -26.10 -14.01
C GLY A 466 -21.64 -26.04 -12.78
N LEU A 467 -21.44 -26.93 -11.79
CA LEU A 467 -22.22 -26.97 -10.56
C LEU A 467 -21.83 -25.84 -9.57
N SER A 468 -20.65 -25.23 -9.73
CA SER A 468 -20.16 -24.14 -8.88
C SER A 468 -20.72 -22.77 -9.27
N ALA A 469 -22.05 -22.60 -9.24
CA ALA A 469 -22.71 -21.37 -9.67
C ALA A 469 -22.26 -20.09 -8.91
N SER A 470 -21.65 -20.23 -7.73
CA SER A 470 -21.07 -19.14 -6.93
C SER A 470 -19.71 -18.64 -7.42
N LEU A 471 -19.04 -19.36 -8.33
CA LEU A 471 -17.65 -19.10 -8.70
C LEU A 471 -17.51 -17.77 -9.45
N VAL A 472 -16.60 -16.92 -8.96
CA VAL A 472 -16.28 -15.60 -9.52
C VAL A 472 -14.89 -15.61 -10.14
N ARG A 473 -13.94 -16.33 -9.54
CA ARG A 473 -12.54 -16.38 -10.00
C ARG A 473 -12.04 -17.82 -10.02
N LEU A 474 -11.67 -18.29 -11.22
CA LEU A 474 -11.07 -19.59 -11.46
C LEU A 474 -9.70 -19.40 -12.10
N ARG A 475 -8.63 -19.79 -11.39
CA ARG A 475 -7.26 -19.70 -11.88
C ARG A 475 -6.55 -21.03 -11.75
N LEU A 476 -6.25 -21.65 -12.89
CA LEU A 476 -5.61 -22.97 -13.00
C LEU A 476 -4.34 -22.92 -13.86
N GLY A 477 -3.85 -21.73 -14.19
CA GLY A 477 -2.70 -21.56 -15.09
C GLY A 477 -1.37 -22.09 -14.55
N GLY A 478 -0.46 -22.50 -15.43
CA GLY A 478 0.84 -23.04 -15.07
C GLY A 478 0.75 -24.43 -14.45
N ASN A 479 0.05 -25.35 -15.12
CA ASN A 479 -0.13 -26.75 -14.69
C ASN A 479 0.06 -27.70 -15.88
N ARG A 480 -0.34 -28.97 -15.73
CA ARG A 480 -0.34 -30.01 -16.77
C ARG A 480 -1.77 -30.49 -17.09
N ILE A 481 -2.77 -29.62 -16.90
CA ILE A 481 -4.19 -29.94 -17.14
C ILE A 481 -4.38 -30.21 -18.63
N SER A 482 -5.05 -31.31 -18.96
CA SER A 482 -5.20 -31.82 -20.32
C SER A 482 -6.67 -31.98 -20.72
N GLY A 483 -6.93 -32.49 -21.93
CA GLY A 483 -8.30 -32.62 -22.45
C GLY A 483 -8.91 -31.28 -22.88
N SER A 484 -10.21 -31.27 -23.16
CA SER A 484 -10.94 -30.08 -23.62
C SER A 484 -11.47 -29.24 -22.47
N ILE A 485 -11.70 -27.94 -22.73
CA ILE A 485 -12.49 -27.09 -21.84
C ILE A 485 -13.95 -27.60 -21.88
N PRO A 486 -14.55 -28.01 -20.74
CA PRO A 486 -15.90 -28.56 -20.71
C PRO A 486 -16.94 -27.47 -21.04
N PRO A 487 -17.97 -27.76 -21.86
CA PRO A 487 -19.03 -26.79 -22.18
C PRO A 487 -19.81 -26.33 -20.95
N GLU A 488 -19.85 -27.13 -19.88
CA GLU A 488 -20.45 -26.79 -18.60
C GLU A 488 -19.86 -25.53 -17.95
N ILE A 489 -18.67 -25.08 -18.38
CA ILE A 489 -18.11 -23.79 -17.95
C ILE A 489 -19.05 -22.62 -18.23
N GLY A 490 -19.88 -22.72 -19.28
CA GLY A 490 -20.90 -21.74 -19.64
C GLY A 490 -22.02 -21.59 -18.59
N GLN A 491 -22.13 -22.52 -17.63
CA GLN A 491 -23.08 -22.43 -16.52
C GLN A 491 -22.61 -21.47 -15.42
N LEU A 492 -21.34 -21.06 -15.44
CA LEU A 492 -20.75 -20.16 -14.45
C LEU A 492 -21.08 -18.68 -14.73
N THR A 493 -22.35 -18.32 -14.59
CA THR A 493 -22.84 -16.97 -14.96
C THR A 493 -22.31 -15.85 -14.07
N ARG A 494 -21.70 -16.15 -12.92
CA ARG A 494 -21.02 -15.18 -12.03
C ARG A 494 -19.52 -15.08 -12.27
N LEU A 495 -18.97 -15.92 -13.15
CA LEU A 495 -17.54 -15.96 -13.41
C LEU A 495 -17.09 -14.66 -14.02
N ASN A 496 -16.15 -14.02 -13.35
CA ASN A 496 -15.56 -12.75 -13.73
C ASN A 496 -14.16 -12.94 -14.31
N PHE A 497 -13.42 -13.90 -13.79
CA PHE A 497 -12.03 -14.11 -14.13
C PHE A 497 -11.73 -15.59 -14.36
N LEU A 498 -11.36 -15.94 -15.58
CA LEU A 498 -11.00 -17.29 -15.99
C LEU A 498 -9.58 -17.31 -16.55
N GLU A 499 -8.68 -18.02 -15.88
CA GLU A 499 -7.31 -18.19 -16.33
C GLU A 499 -6.87 -19.65 -16.31
N LEU A 500 -6.59 -20.16 -17.51
CA LEU A 500 -6.19 -21.53 -17.78
C LEU A 500 -4.87 -21.59 -18.58
N SER A 501 -4.09 -20.50 -18.58
CA SER A 501 -2.87 -20.39 -19.39
C SER A 501 -1.81 -21.43 -19.01
N ASP A 502 -0.85 -21.69 -19.90
CA ASP A 502 0.31 -22.54 -19.59
C ASP A 502 -0.12 -23.94 -19.10
N ASN A 503 -0.88 -24.64 -19.93
CA ASN A 503 -1.41 -25.99 -19.68
C ASN A 503 -1.31 -26.85 -20.95
N GLN A 504 -1.94 -28.03 -20.94
CA GLN A 504 -2.01 -28.97 -22.06
C GLN A 504 -3.46 -29.10 -22.59
N LEU A 505 -4.27 -28.05 -22.46
CA LEU A 505 -5.65 -28.06 -22.94
C LEU A 505 -5.67 -28.17 -24.47
N SER A 506 -6.59 -28.97 -24.98
CA SER A 506 -6.72 -29.34 -26.41
C SER A 506 -8.18 -29.30 -26.86
N GLY A 507 -8.44 -29.57 -28.15
CA GLY A 507 -9.79 -29.47 -28.70
C GLY A 507 -10.20 -28.03 -28.99
N GLU A 508 -11.49 -27.83 -29.27
CA GLU A 508 -12.05 -26.52 -29.63
C GLU A 508 -12.45 -25.70 -28.39
N LEU A 509 -12.48 -24.37 -28.52
CA LEU A 509 -13.04 -23.49 -27.51
C LEU A 509 -14.58 -23.58 -27.57
N PRO A 510 -15.27 -24.08 -26.52
CA PRO A 510 -16.72 -24.27 -26.56
C PRO A 510 -17.49 -22.97 -26.75
N GLU A 511 -18.52 -22.98 -27.60
CA GLU A 511 -19.43 -21.83 -27.80
C GLU A 511 -20.12 -21.40 -26.50
N ASP A 512 -20.38 -22.34 -25.58
CA ASP A 512 -21.02 -22.10 -24.28
C ASP A 512 -20.26 -21.11 -23.39
N ILE A 513 -18.96 -20.89 -23.60
CA ILE A 513 -18.21 -19.88 -22.84
C ILE A 513 -18.79 -18.47 -22.99
N GLY A 514 -19.49 -18.20 -24.11
CA GLY A 514 -20.22 -16.95 -24.33
C GLY A 514 -21.37 -16.70 -23.35
N ASN A 515 -21.81 -17.73 -22.60
CA ASN A 515 -22.85 -17.61 -21.58
C ASN A 515 -22.33 -17.04 -20.24
N CYS A 516 -21.01 -16.96 -20.04
CA CYS A 516 -20.37 -16.37 -18.85
C CYS A 516 -20.49 -14.84 -18.83
N SER A 517 -21.70 -14.30 -18.79
CA SER A 517 -21.99 -12.86 -19.02
C SER A 517 -21.26 -11.85 -18.11
N GLN A 518 -20.69 -12.28 -16.99
CA GLN A 518 -19.91 -11.45 -16.06
C GLN A 518 -18.40 -11.44 -16.32
N LEU A 519 -17.93 -12.19 -17.33
CA LEU A 519 -16.51 -12.40 -17.60
C LEU A 519 -15.85 -11.10 -18.06
N GLN A 520 -14.81 -10.69 -17.34
CA GLN A 520 -13.96 -9.54 -17.63
C GLN A 520 -12.58 -9.98 -18.11
N MET A 521 -12.07 -11.12 -17.64
CA MET A 521 -10.79 -11.67 -18.10
C MET A 521 -10.92 -13.13 -18.52
N LEU A 522 -10.44 -13.41 -19.73
CA LEU A 522 -10.27 -14.74 -20.27
C LEU A 522 -8.82 -14.91 -20.75
N ASN A 523 -8.05 -15.75 -20.05
CA ASN A 523 -6.70 -16.12 -20.45
C ASN A 523 -6.57 -17.63 -20.67
N LEU A 524 -6.39 -18.02 -21.93
CA LEU A 524 -6.20 -19.40 -22.38
C LEU A 524 -4.85 -19.58 -23.09
N SER A 525 -3.93 -18.63 -22.93
CA SER A 525 -2.67 -18.60 -23.66
C SER A 525 -1.78 -19.81 -23.37
N ASN A 526 -0.88 -20.13 -24.30
CA ASN A 526 0.10 -21.21 -24.17
C ASN A 526 -0.54 -22.57 -23.83
N ASN A 527 -1.41 -23.04 -24.73
CA ASN A 527 -2.07 -24.34 -24.69
C ASN A 527 -2.00 -25.00 -26.08
N THR A 528 -2.74 -26.10 -26.27
CA THR A 528 -2.87 -26.81 -27.56
C THR A 528 -4.29 -26.71 -28.14
N LEU A 529 -5.03 -25.65 -27.80
CA LEU A 529 -6.39 -25.42 -28.30
C LEU A 529 -6.38 -25.20 -29.82
N GLN A 530 -7.39 -25.68 -30.50
CA GLN A 530 -7.50 -25.66 -31.96
C GLN A 530 -8.92 -25.27 -32.40
N GLY A 531 -9.20 -25.36 -33.71
CA GLY A 531 -10.49 -24.99 -34.28
C GLY A 531 -10.64 -23.48 -34.51
N ALA A 532 -11.84 -23.07 -34.92
CA ALA A 532 -12.16 -21.67 -35.15
C ALA A 532 -12.47 -20.95 -33.84
N LEU A 533 -12.24 -19.63 -33.81
CA LEU A 533 -12.69 -18.79 -32.70
C LEU A 533 -14.22 -18.67 -32.72
N PRO A 534 -14.93 -19.04 -31.62
CA PRO A 534 -16.39 -19.03 -31.58
C PRO A 534 -16.93 -17.59 -31.60
N ALA A 535 -17.99 -17.38 -32.38
CA ALA A 535 -18.61 -16.05 -32.48
C ALA A 535 -19.31 -15.64 -31.18
N SER A 536 -19.70 -16.61 -30.34
CA SER A 536 -20.36 -16.39 -29.05
C SER A 536 -19.52 -15.57 -28.07
N LEU A 537 -18.19 -15.53 -28.19
CA LEU A 537 -17.31 -14.71 -27.36
C LEU A 537 -17.71 -13.23 -27.39
N ALA A 538 -18.27 -12.76 -28.50
CA ALA A 538 -18.79 -11.40 -28.63
C ALA A 538 -19.96 -11.08 -27.68
N SER A 539 -20.59 -12.11 -27.08
CA SER A 539 -21.66 -11.96 -26.08
C SER A 539 -21.13 -11.53 -24.71
N LEU A 540 -19.82 -11.65 -24.47
CA LEU A 540 -19.16 -11.26 -23.24
C LEU A 540 -18.95 -9.74 -23.19
N ALA A 541 -20.05 -9.00 -23.03
CA ALA A 541 -20.06 -7.54 -23.14
C ALA A 541 -19.14 -6.81 -22.14
N LEU A 542 -18.80 -7.45 -21.01
CA LEU A 542 -17.91 -6.91 -19.98
C LEU A 542 -16.44 -7.31 -20.17
N LEU A 543 -16.10 -8.09 -21.20
CA LEU A 543 -14.75 -8.61 -21.39
C LEU A 543 -13.76 -7.48 -21.65
N GLN A 544 -12.73 -7.39 -20.81
CA GLN A 544 -11.65 -6.41 -20.85
C GLN A 544 -10.35 -7.01 -21.37
N VAL A 545 -10.07 -8.27 -21.05
CA VAL A 545 -8.84 -8.96 -21.44
C VAL A 545 -9.19 -10.28 -22.12
N LEU A 546 -8.73 -10.43 -23.36
CA LEU A 546 -8.80 -11.67 -24.12
C LEU A 546 -7.40 -12.10 -24.59
N GLU A 547 -6.88 -13.13 -23.94
CA GLU A 547 -5.55 -13.71 -24.19
C GLU A 547 -5.68 -15.14 -24.71
N LEU A 548 -5.48 -15.33 -26.01
CA LEU A 548 -5.55 -16.63 -26.70
C LEU A 548 -4.23 -16.98 -27.41
N SER A 549 -3.16 -16.29 -27.03
CA SER A 549 -1.85 -16.42 -27.66
C SER A 549 -1.25 -17.82 -27.53
N ARG A 550 -0.35 -18.21 -28.43
CA ARG A 550 0.36 -19.49 -28.39
C ARG A 550 -0.59 -20.70 -28.30
N ASN A 551 -1.45 -20.85 -29.30
CA ASN A 551 -2.34 -21.98 -29.47
C ASN A 551 -2.32 -22.43 -30.95
N GLY A 552 -3.22 -23.34 -31.32
CA GLY A 552 -3.43 -23.82 -32.69
C GLY A 552 -4.74 -23.31 -33.33
N PHE A 553 -5.23 -22.13 -32.95
CA PHE A 553 -6.48 -21.60 -33.53
C PHE A 553 -6.33 -21.32 -35.03
N VAL A 554 -7.35 -21.69 -35.80
CA VAL A 554 -7.41 -21.56 -37.27
C VAL A 554 -8.65 -20.78 -37.70
N GLY A 555 -8.77 -20.49 -38.99
CA GLY A 555 -9.91 -19.75 -39.54
C GLY A 555 -9.79 -18.24 -39.32
N GLN A 556 -10.89 -17.53 -39.56
CA GLN A 556 -10.92 -16.06 -39.53
C GLN A 556 -11.18 -15.53 -38.12
N ILE A 557 -10.65 -14.33 -37.83
CA ILE A 557 -11.05 -13.58 -36.65
C ILE A 557 -12.53 -13.18 -36.83
N PRO A 558 -13.45 -13.50 -35.89
CA PRO A 558 -14.86 -13.18 -36.05
C PRO A 558 -15.10 -11.67 -36.08
N ALA A 559 -15.84 -11.19 -37.09
CA ALA A 559 -16.22 -9.78 -37.17
C ALA A 559 -17.10 -9.33 -35.98
N SER A 560 -17.77 -10.29 -35.31
CA SER A 560 -18.57 -10.02 -34.10
C SER A 560 -17.73 -9.48 -32.94
N PHE A 561 -16.40 -9.68 -32.93
CA PHE A 561 -15.53 -9.15 -31.87
C PHE A 561 -15.55 -7.62 -31.79
N GLY A 562 -15.95 -6.93 -32.87
CA GLY A 562 -16.23 -5.49 -32.82
C GLY A 562 -17.33 -5.08 -31.81
N GLY A 563 -18.13 -6.03 -31.33
CA GLY A 563 -19.12 -5.84 -30.27
C GLY A 563 -18.53 -5.75 -28.86
N LEU A 564 -17.27 -6.15 -28.65
CA LEU A 564 -16.60 -6.16 -27.34
C LEU A 564 -16.13 -4.74 -26.96
N LYS A 565 -17.07 -3.89 -26.57
CA LYS A 565 -16.81 -2.45 -26.32
C LYS A 565 -15.92 -2.18 -25.11
N SER A 566 -15.90 -3.09 -24.14
CA SER A 566 -15.08 -3.01 -22.92
C SER A 566 -13.68 -3.60 -23.08
N LEU A 567 -13.34 -4.16 -24.25
CA LEU A 567 -12.07 -4.86 -24.45
C LEU A 567 -10.90 -3.88 -24.49
N ASN A 568 -10.00 -3.99 -23.51
CA ASN A 568 -8.78 -3.20 -23.37
C ASN A 568 -7.60 -3.91 -24.05
N LYS A 569 -7.52 -5.24 -23.93
CA LYS A 569 -6.42 -6.05 -24.44
C LYS A 569 -6.93 -7.22 -25.25
N LEU A 570 -6.48 -7.30 -26.51
CA LEU A 570 -6.71 -8.43 -27.40
C LEU A 570 -5.38 -8.99 -27.89
N SER A 571 -5.13 -10.24 -27.58
CA SER A 571 -3.89 -10.94 -27.91
C SER A 571 -4.20 -12.32 -28.48
N LEU A 572 -3.94 -12.45 -29.79
CA LEU A 572 -4.19 -13.66 -30.60
C LEU A 572 -2.90 -14.17 -31.24
N ASN A 573 -1.74 -13.69 -30.80
CA ASN A 573 -0.48 -13.95 -31.47
C ASN A 573 0.00 -15.41 -31.35
N MET A 574 0.85 -15.84 -32.27
CA MET A 574 1.37 -17.21 -32.34
C MET A 574 0.24 -18.25 -32.44
N ASN A 575 -0.61 -18.10 -33.46
CA ASN A 575 -1.66 -19.04 -33.85
C ASN A 575 -1.58 -19.31 -35.36
N ALA A 576 -2.58 -19.98 -35.94
CA ALA A 576 -2.71 -20.24 -37.36
C ALA A 576 -3.94 -19.53 -37.99
N LEU A 577 -4.33 -18.37 -37.43
CA LEU A 577 -5.47 -17.58 -37.90
C LEU A 577 -5.20 -17.03 -39.30
N ASN A 578 -6.23 -17.00 -40.15
CA ASN A 578 -6.13 -16.62 -41.56
C ASN A 578 -7.22 -15.64 -42.00
N GLY A 579 -7.21 -15.28 -43.28
CA GLY A 579 -8.11 -14.27 -43.85
C GLY A 579 -7.71 -12.84 -43.47
N SER A 580 -8.60 -11.89 -43.73
CA SER A 580 -8.37 -10.46 -43.46
C SER A 580 -8.64 -10.09 -42.01
N ILE A 581 -7.93 -9.07 -41.50
CA ILE A 581 -8.28 -8.45 -40.24
C ILE A 581 -9.68 -7.80 -40.37
N PRO A 582 -10.68 -8.11 -39.53
CA PRO A 582 -12.02 -7.54 -39.66
C PRO A 582 -12.02 -6.05 -39.34
N ALA A 583 -12.57 -5.23 -40.25
CA ALA A 583 -12.78 -3.79 -40.02
C ALA A 583 -13.63 -3.50 -38.76
N ALA A 584 -14.50 -4.43 -38.37
CA ALA A 584 -15.32 -4.32 -37.17
C ALA A 584 -14.50 -4.21 -35.87
N LEU A 585 -13.24 -4.70 -35.83
CA LEU A 585 -12.36 -4.51 -34.67
C LEU A 585 -12.09 -3.03 -34.36
N GLY A 586 -12.16 -2.15 -35.37
CA GLY A 586 -12.09 -0.70 -35.18
C GLY A 586 -13.22 -0.13 -34.30
N GLN A 587 -14.24 -0.92 -33.99
CA GLN A 587 -15.34 -0.53 -33.11
C GLN A 587 -15.11 -0.90 -31.64
N CYS A 588 -14.02 -1.60 -31.30
CA CYS A 588 -13.61 -1.89 -29.93
C CYS A 588 -13.06 -0.62 -29.27
N SER A 589 -13.95 0.24 -28.80
CA SER A 589 -13.63 1.62 -28.42
C SER A 589 -12.74 1.78 -27.19
N ALA A 590 -12.55 0.73 -26.38
CA ALA A 590 -11.68 0.74 -25.20
C ALA A 590 -10.30 0.12 -25.44
N LEU A 591 -10.02 -0.39 -26.64
CA LEU A 591 -8.84 -1.21 -26.91
C LEU A 591 -7.55 -0.37 -26.83
N GLN A 592 -6.66 -0.79 -25.94
CA GLN A 592 -5.36 -0.18 -25.66
C GLN A 592 -4.19 -1.00 -26.23
N MET A 593 -4.36 -2.32 -26.32
CA MET A 593 -3.38 -3.24 -26.89
C MET A 593 -4.02 -4.24 -27.85
N LEU A 594 -3.43 -4.34 -29.05
CA LEU A 594 -3.78 -5.33 -30.06
C LEU A 594 -2.53 -6.06 -30.54
N ASP A 595 -2.44 -7.36 -30.25
CA ASP A 595 -1.39 -8.24 -30.78
C ASP A 595 -2.00 -9.37 -31.63
N LEU A 596 -1.76 -9.30 -32.94
CA LEU A 596 -2.15 -10.30 -33.93
C LEU A 596 -0.95 -10.97 -34.60
N SER A 597 0.24 -10.81 -34.02
CA SER A 597 1.49 -11.22 -34.64
C SER A 597 1.63 -12.73 -34.81
N SER A 598 2.50 -13.17 -35.73
CA SER A 598 2.78 -14.60 -35.95
C SER A 598 1.52 -15.43 -36.23
N ASN A 599 0.82 -15.07 -37.30
CA ASN A 599 -0.37 -15.75 -37.81
C ASN A 599 -0.27 -15.87 -39.36
N HIS A 600 -1.36 -16.23 -40.02
CA HIS A 600 -1.50 -16.29 -41.48
C HIS A 600 -2.48 -15.23 -42.02
N LEU A 601 -2.57 -14.08 -41.35
CA LEU A 601 -3.48 -13.00 -41.73
C LEU A 601 -3.02 -12.36 -43.04
N SER A 602 -3.96 -12.10 -43.95
CA SER A 602 -3.71 -11.57 -45.30
C SER A 602 -4.63 -10.38 -45.61
N GLY A 603 -4.59 -9.84 -46.83
CA GLY A 603 -5.33 -8.63 -47.18
C GLY A 603 -4.64 -7.35 -46.69
N GLU A 604 -5.39 -6.25 -46.62
CA GLU A 604 -4.87 -4.94 -46.19
C GLU A 604 -5.12 -4.68 -44.69
N ILE A 605 -4.38 -3.73 -44.10
CA ILE A 605 -4.67 -3.23 -42.74
C ILE A 605 -5.93 -2.36 -42.82
N PRO A 606 -7.03 -2.68 -42.10
CA PRO A 606 -8.25 -1.88 -42.15
C PRO A 606 -8.04 -0.47 -41.55
N PRO A 607 -8.45 0.61 -42.24
CA PRO A 607 -8.34 1.97 -41.72
C PRO A 607 -9.16 2.18 -40.44
N GLU A 608 -10.21 1.39 -40.22
CA GLU A 608 -11.02 1.43 -39.00
C GLU A 608 -10.22 1.15 -37.73
N LEU A 609 -9.17 0.32 -37.78
CA LEU A 609 -8.30 0.08 -36.61
C LEU A 609 -7.62 1.36 -36.12
N CYS A 610 -7.34 2.27 -37.05
CA CYS A 610 -6.68 3.53 -36.74
C CYS A 610 -7.63 4.55 -36.08
N ARG A 611 -8.92 4.23 -35.95
CA ARG A 611 -9.92 5.07 -35.25
C ARG A 611 -10.00 4.77 -33.76
N ILE A 612 -9.32 3.73 -33.27
CA ILE A 612 -9.31 3.34 -31.86
C ILE A 612 -8.42 4.32 -31.08
N GLN A 613 -9.00 5.39 -30.56
CA GLN A 613 -8.27 6.46 -29.86
C GLN A 613 -7.50 5.99 -28.60
N PRO A 614 -8.00 5.02 -27.81
CA PRO A 614 -7.26 4.52 -26.66
C PRO A 614 -6.08 3.59 -26.99
N LEU A 615 -5.83 3.26 -28.26
CA LEU A 615 -4.74 2.35 -28.64
C LEU A 615 -3.38 3.03 -28.43
N ASP A 616 -2.88 2.97 -27.21
CA ASP A 616 -1.68 3.67 -26.74
C ASP A 616 -0.54 2.73 -26.33
N ILE A 617 -0.85 1.50 -25.88
CA ILE A 617 0.18 0.55 -25.45
C ILE A 617 0.89 -0.07 -26.65
N ALA A 618 0.19 -0.85 -27.48
CA ALA A 618 0.82 -1.56 -28.59
C ALA A 618 -0.14 -1.96 -29.71
N LEU A 619 0.35 -1.83 -30.94
CA LEU A 619 -0.22 -2.44 -32.14
C LEU A 619 0.84 -3.34 -32.79
N ASN A 620 0.68 -4.64 -32.65
CA ASN A 620 1.61 -5.63 -33.19
C ASN A 620 0.91 -6.50 -34.24
N LEU A 621 1.29 -6.32 -35.50
CA LEU A 621 0.77 -7.04 -36.67
C LEU A 621 1.87 -7.85 -37.37
N SER A 622 3.03 -8.01 -36.71
CA SER A 622 4.22 -8.59 -37.33
C SER A 622 4.07 -10.07 -37.69
N ASN A 623 4.93 -10.55 -38.59
CA ASN A 623 4.99 -11.96 -39.00
C ASN A 623 3.63 -12.51 -39.49
N ASN A 624 3.10 -11.86 -40.53
CA ASN A 624 1.85 -12.20 -41.20
C ASN A 624 2.02 -12.11 -42.72
N GLN A 625 0.92 -12.18 -43.46
CA GLN A 625 0.85 -12.05 -44.92
C GLN A 625 0.11 -10.76 -45.34
N LEU A 626 0.18 -9.70 -44.51
CA LEU A 626 -0.52 -8.44 -44.79
C LEU A 626 0.12 -7.72 -45.98
N SER A 627 -0.71 -7.12 -46.82
CA SER A 627 -0.36 -6.48 -48.09
C SER A 627 -1.00 -5.10 -48.20
N GLY A 628 -0.90 -4.44 -49.36
CA GLY A 628 -1.40 -3.08 -49.53
C GLY A 628 -0.48 -2.04 -48.90
N ARG A 629 -1.02 -0.85 -48.62
CA ARG A 629 -0.27 0.27 -48.01
C ARG A 629 -0.60 0.40 -46.53
N ILE A 630 0.29 1.03 -45.77
CA ILE A 630 -0.03 1.50 -44.42
C ILE A 630 -1.14 2.57 -44.55
N PRO A 631 -2.32 2.41 -43.91
CA PRO A 631 -3.43 3.36 -44.03
C PRO A 631 -3.03 4.76 -43.55
N PRO A 632 -3.33 5.84 -44.29
CA PRO A 632 -3.05 7.21 -43.86
C PRO A 632 -3.65 7.57 -42.49
N GLU A 633 -4.77 6.95 -42.15
CA GLU A 633 -5.48 7.11 -40.87
C GLU A 633 -4.64 6.70 -39.67
N ILE A 634 -3.56 5.90 -39.84
CA ILE A 634 -2.66 5.51 -38.75
C ILE A 634 -2.09 6.71 -38.00
N SER A 635 -1.97 7.86 -38.68
CA SER A 635 -1.58 9.15 -38.10
C SER A 635 -2.49 9.63 -36.96
N ALA A 636 -3.72 9.11 -36.86
CA ALA A 636 -4.65 9.42 -35.78
C ALA A 636 -4.32 8.72 -34.45
N LEU A 637 -3.48 7.68 -34.46
CA LEU A 637 -3.06 6.93 -33.27
C LEU A 637 -1.95 7.66 -32.51
N THR A 638 -2.17 8.94 -32.22
CA THR A 638 -1.12 9.84 -31.71
C THR A 638 -0.55 9.42 -30.37
N LYS A 639 -1.23 8.57 -29.59
CA LYS A 639 -0.78 8.06 -28.29
C LYS A 639 0.00 6.74 -28.36
N LEU A 640 0.08 6.11 -29.54
CA LEU A 640 0.65 4.78 -29.69
C LEU A 640 2.14 4.76 -29.32
N SER A 641 2.51 3.83 -28.43
CA SER A 641 3.88 3.64 -27.92
C SER A 641 4.67 2.60 -28.72
N VAL A 642 4.05 1.46 -29.05
CA VAL A 642 4.70 0.37 -29.79
C VAL A 642 3.94 0.07 -31.08
N LEU A 643 4.65 0.09 -32.20
CA LEU A 643 4.14 -0.33 -33.50
C LEU A 643 5.09 -1.33 -34.15
N ASP A 644 4.64 -2.56 -34.32
CA ASP A 644 5.40 -3.58 -35.04
C ASP A 644 4.60 -4.10 -36.24
N LEU A 645 5.11 -3.81 -37.43
CA LEU A 645 4.56 -4.21 -38.73
C LEU A 645 5.52 -5.14 -39.49
N SER A 646 6.58 -5.61 -38.83
CA SER A 646 7.67 -6.34 -39.49
C SER A 646 7.23 -7.69 -40.07
N HIS A 647 7.99 -8.23 -41.02
CA HIS A 647 7.72 -9.53 -41.65
C HIS A 647 6.31 -9.61 -42.25
N ASN A 648 6.02 -8.74 -43.20
CA ASN A 648 4.78 -8.69 -43.97
C ASN A 648 5.07 -8.40 -45.45
N MET A 649 4.05 -8.13 -46.26
CA MET A 649 4.14 -7.74 -47.66
C MET A 649 3.68 -6.29 -47.91
N LEU A 650 3.82 -5.41 -46.91
CA LEU A 650 3.36 -4.02 -46.99
C LEU A 650 4.16 -3.22 -48.01
N THR A 651 3.48 -2.32 -48.72
CA THR A 651 4.03 -1.47 -49.79
C THR A 651 3.74 0.01 -49.53
N GLY A 652 4.22 0.90 -50.40
CA GLY A 652 4.02 2.34 -50.25
C GLY A 652 5.11 3.01 -49.40
N ASN A 653 4.83 4.22 -48.93
CA ASN A 653 5.79 5.05 -48.19
C ASN A 653 5.42 5.17 -46.71
N LEU A 654 6.28 5.83 -45.94
CA LEU A 654 6.16 5.94 -44.48
C LEU A 654 5.62 7.30 -44.01
N THR A 655 5.15 8.15 -44.91
CA THR A 655 4.77 9.54 -44.55
C THR A 655 3.63 9.60 -43.53
N ALA A 656 2.74 8.61 -43.55
CA ALA A 656 1.62 8.51 -42.60
C ALA A 656 2.07 8.26 -41.14
N LEU A 657 3.28 7.74 -40.92
CA LEU A 657 3.83 7.50 -39.58
C LEU A 657 4.54 8.73 -39.00
N ALA A 658 4.80 9.76 -39.81
CA ALA A 658 5.51 10.96 -39.36
C ALA A 658 4.84 11.67 -38.17
N PRO A 659 3.50 11.78 -38.07
CA PRO A 659 2.84 12.46 -36.95
C PRO A 659 2.81 11.69 -35.61
N LEU A 660 3.35 10.47 -35.56
CA LEU A 660 3.28 9.61 -34.38
C LEU A 660 4.42 9.90 -33.39
N ASP A 661 4.36 11.06 -32.75
CA ASP A 661 5.44 11.56 -31.89
C ASP A 661 5.64 10.78 -30.58
N ASN A 662 4.63 10.01 -30.14
CA ASN A 662 4.69 9.19 -28.92
C ASN A 662 5.24 7.77 -29.15
N LEU A 663 5.52 7.38 -30.38
CA LEU A 663 6.10 6.07 -30.67
C LEU A 663 7.50 5.94 -30.04
N VAL A 664 7.65 4.92 -29.21
CA VAL A 664 8.90 4.52 -28.56
C VAL A 664 9.61 3.45 -29.36
N SER A 665 8.85 2.50 -29.91
CA SER A 665 9.35 1.38 -30.68
C SER A 665 8.60 1.28 -31.99
N LEU A 666 9.36 1.21 -33.09
CA LEU A 666 8.84 1.01 -34.42
C LEU A 666 9.69 -0.02 -35.15
N ASN A 667 9.07 -1.13 -35.55
CA ASN A 667 9.70 -2.13 -36.39
C ASN A 667 8.90 -2.32 -37.69
N ILE A 668 9.55 -2.04 -38.82
CA ILE A 668 8.94 -2.13 -40.16
C ILE A 668 9.75 -3.04 -41.10
N SER A 669 10.73 -3.75 -40.54
CA SER A 669 11.64 -4.61 -41.28
C SER A 669 10.91 -5.73 -42.03
N TYR A 670 11.54 -6.28 -43.06
CA TYR A 670 11.06 -7.39 -43.88
C TYR A 670 9.66 -7.12 -44.46
N ASN A 671 9.57 -6.04 -45.24
CA ASN A 671 8.38 -5.63 -45.99
C ASN A 671 8.78 -5.25 -47.44
N ARG A 672 7.88 -4.64 -48.21
CA ARG A 672 8.13 -4.10 -49.56
C ARG A 672 7.96 -2.57 -49.59
N LEU A 673 8.33 -1.90 -48.50
CA LEU A 673 8.18 -0.45 -48.33
C LEU A 673 9.20 0.30 -49.19
N THR A 674 8.82 1.50 -49.60
CA THR A 674 9.56 2.31 -50.58
C THR A 674 9.58 3.78 -50.21
N GLY A 675 10.56 4.53 -50.74
CA GLY A 675 10.64 5.97 -50.56
C GLY A 675 11.52 6.41 -49.39
N ASN A 676 11.38 7.68 -49.00
CA ASN A 676 12.25 8.32 -48.01
C ASN A 676 11.75 8.12 -46.58
N LEU A 677 12.68 8.08 -45.62
CA LEU A 677 12.33 8.09 -44.20
C LEU A 677 11.78 9.47 -43.80
N PRO A 678 10.67 9.56 -43.04
CA PRO A 678 10.18 10.80 -42.48
C PRO A 678 11.23 11.47 -41.59
N ASN A 679 11.30 12.80 -41.63
CA ASN A 679 12.29 13.54 -40.87
C ASN A 679 11.86 13.80 -39.42
N THR A 680 11.69 12.73 -38.62
CA THR A 680 11.29 12.84 -37.21
C THR A 680 12.38 12.26 -36.29
N LYS A 681 12.31 12.58 -34.99
CA LYS A 681 13.26 12.08 -34.00
C LYS A 681 13.33 10.55 -34.02
N LEU A 682 12.18 9.88 -34.07
CA LEU A 682 12.09 8.42 -34.11
C LEU A 682 12.79 7.81 -35.34
N PHE A 683 12.52 8.30 -36.56
CA PHE A 683 13.07 7.72 -37.78
C PHE A 683 14.58 7.91 -37.93
N ARG A 684 15.14 9.03 -37.42
CA ARG A 684 16.60 9.20 -37.30
C ARG A 684 17.22 8.25 -36.27
N GLN A 685 16.38 7.75 -35.37
CA GLN A 685 16.75 6.91 -34.26
C GLN A 685 16.60 5.40 -34.57
N LEU A 686 15.97 5.00 -35.66
CA LEU A 686 15.88 3.58 -36.05
C LEU A 686 17.25 2.96 -36.37
N SER A 687 17.38 1.68 -36.06
CA SER A 687 18.51 0.84 -36.42
C SER A 687 18.33 0.24 -37.81
N ASP A 688 19.44 -0.19 -38.43
CA ASP A 688 19.40 -0.90 -39.71
C ASP A 688 18.54 -2.18 -39.64
N SER A 689 18.51 -2.84 -38.47
CA SER A 689 17.69 -4.04 -38.25
C SER A 689 16.19 -3.75 -38.26
N GLU A 690 15.74 -2.59 -37.76
CA GLU A 690 14.32 -2.19 -37.74
C GLU A 690 13.80 -1.78 -39.13
N LEU A 691 14.72 -1.55 -40.09
CA LEU A 691 14.44 -1.15 -41.48
C LEU A 691 14.76 -2.25 -42.51
N ALA A 692 15.47 -3.30 -42.09
CA ALA A 692 16.03 -4.33 -42.96
C ALA A 692 15.00 -4.96 -43.90
N GLY A 693 15.43 -5.50 -45.03
CA GLY A 693 14.55 -6.26 -45.94
C GLY A 693 13.54 -5.41 -46.73
N ASN A 694 13.65 -4.07 -46.72
CA ASN A 694 12.86 -3.16 -47.56
C ASN A 694 13.75 -2.50 -48.63
N ASP A 695 13.99 -3.19 -49.75
CA ASP A 695 14.97 -2.77 -50.77
C ASP A 695 14.66 -1.40 -51.43
N GLY A 696 13.41 -0.93 -51.33
CA GLY A 696 12.99 0.36 -51.89
C GLY A 696 13.06 1.55 -50.94
N LEU A 697 13.44 1.36 -49.66
CA LEU A 697 13.62 2.46 -48.71
C LEU A 697 15.00 3.11 -48.90
N CYS A 698 15.03 4.44 -49.02
CA CYS A 698 16.29 5.17 -48.96
C CYS A 698 16.62 5.51 -47.50
N THR A 699 17.46 4.69 -46.87
CA THR A 699 17.91 4.88 -45.47
C THR A 699 18.84 6.08 -45.28
N THR A 700 19.41 6.61 -46.37
CA THR A 700 20.27 7.79 -46.38
C THR A 700 19.56 9.07 -46.87
N CYS A 701 18.31 8.96 -47.32
CA CYS A 701 17.54 10.09 -47.84
C CYS A 701 16.44 10.46 -46.84
N ILE A 702 16.73 11.41 -45.96
CA ILE A 702 15.71 12.04 -45.12
C ILE A 702 14.92 13.03 -45.99
N ALA A 703 13.59 12.98 -45.94
CA ALA A 703 12.75 13.90 -46.71
C ALA A 703 13.04 15.37 -46.36
N GLY A 704 13.60 16.13 -47.31
CA GLY A 704 13.83 17.58 -47.18
C GLY A 704 15.28 18.07 -47.37
N GLU A 705 16.27 17.20 -47.57
CA GLU A 705 17.65 17.64 -47.90
C GLU A 705 17.96 17.52 -49.41
N PRO A 706 18.68 18.49 -50.01
CA PRO A 706 19.08 18.42 -51.41
C PRO A 706 20.12 17.31 -51.61
N SER A 707 19.85 16.43 -52.58
CA SER A 707 20.76 15.39 -53.02
C SER A 707 22.10 15.98 -53.48
N VAL A 708 23.20 15.62 -52.81
CA VAL A 708 24.55 15.86 -53.32
C VAL A 708 24.93 14.71 -54.25
N PRO A 709 25.48 14.96 -55.47
CA PRO A 709 25.81 13.90 -56.39
C PRO A 709 26.95 13.04 -55.86
N ALA A 710 26.83 11.73 -56.03
CA ALA A 710 27.90 10.77 -55.78
C ALA A 710 29.08 11.03 -56.74
N VAL A 711 30.22 11.48 -56.20
CA VAL A 711 31.51 11.43 -56.89
C VAL A 711 32.29 10.23 -56.37
N GLY A 712 32.60 9.32 -57.28
CA GLY A 712 33.18 8.03 -56.99
C GLY A 712 34.58 8.08 -56.36
N ARG A 713 34.89 7.02 -55.62
CA ARG A 713 36.28 6.65 -55.30
C ARG A 713 36.49 5.16 -55.50
N ALA A 714 36.62 4.78 -56.77
CA ALA A 714 37.35 3.58 -57.17
C ALA A 714 38.85 3.80 -56.96
N ALA A 715 39.33 3.74 -55.70
CA ALA A 715 40.77 3.75 -55.39
C ALA A 715 41.16 3.16 -54.02
N ARG A 716 40.27 2.43 -53.33
CA ARG A 716 40.60 1.81 -52.01
C ARG A 716 40.37 0.30 -51.91
N VAL A 717 40.04 -0.37 -53.02
CA VAL A 717 39.74 -1.81 -53.02
C VAL A 717 41.00 -2.70 -53.13
N ARG A 718 42.16 -2.17 -53.53
CA ARG A 718 43.37 -3.01 -53.72
C ARG A 718 44.25 -3.20 -52.48
N LEU A 719 44.04 -2.45 -51.39
CA LEU A 719 44.84 -2.61 -50.17
C LEU A 719 44.23 -3.60 -49.17
N VAL A 720 42.91 -3.83 -49.25
CA VAL A 720 42.15 -4.63 -48.27
C VAL A 720 42.24 -6.14 -48.54
N LEU A 721 42.43 -6.55 -49.80
CA LEU A 721 42.51 -7.97 -50.18
C LEU A 721 43.82 -8.66 -49.73
N GLY A 722 44.92 -7.92 -49.54
CA GLY A 722 46.19 -8.46 -49.04
C GLY A 722 46.22 -8.70 -47.52
N VAL A 723 45.42 -7.96 -46.76
CA VAL A 723 45.35 -8.04 -45.30
C VAL A 723 44.42 -9.18 -44.84
N LEU A 724 43.38 -9.49 -45.63
CA LEU A 724 42.44 -10.58 -45.33
C LEU A 724 43.03 -11.99 -45.54
N ALA A 725 43.94 -12.16 -46.51
CA ALA A 725 44.57 -13.47 -46.77
C ALA A 725 45.64 -13.84 -45.72
N SER A 726 46.31 -12.85 -45.12
CA SER A 726 47.33 -13.06 -44.09
C SER A 726 46.72 -13.32 -42.70
N LEU A 727 45.55 -12.74 -42.40
CA LEU A 727 44.82 -12.98 -41.16
C LEU A 727 44.17 -14.38 -41.10
N LEU A 728 43.74 -14.93 -42.24
CA LEU A 728 43.12 -16.27 -42.30
C LEU A 728 44.14 -17.40 -42.10
N ALA A 729 45.38 -17.22 -42.58
CA ALA A 729 46.47 -18.18 -42.38
C ALA A 729 46.97 -18.20 -40.93
N ALA A 730 47.03 -17.04 -40.27
CA ALA A 730 47.42 -16.93 -38.85
C ALA A 730 46.37 -17.57 -37.91
N LEU A 731 45.08 -17.47 -38.24
CA LEU A 731 43.99 -18.06 -37.47
C LEU A 731 44.02 -19.60 -37.52
N LEU A 732 44.33 -20.18 -38.68
CA LEU A 732 44.41 -21.64 -38.86
C LEU A 732 45.62 -22.27 -38.15
N VAL A 733 46.76 -21.56 -38.12
CA VAL A 733 47.94 -21.99 -37.35
C VAL A 733 47.69 -21.86 -35.84
N GLY A 734 47.01 -20.79 -35.40
CA GLY A 734 46.63 -20.57 -34.00
C GLY A 734 45.71 -21.65 -33.43
N ILE A 735 44.73 -22.12 -34.22
CA ILE A 735 43.82 -23.20 -33.82
C ILE A 735 44.56 -24.53 -33.72
N LEU A 736 45.51 -24.81 -34.62
CA LEU A 736 46.30 -26.05 -34.60
C LEU A 736 47.26 -26.11 -33.39
N VAL A 737 47.81 -24.97 -32.97
CA VAL A 737 48.67 -24.84 -31.78
C VAL A 737 47.85 -24.93 -30.49
N ALA A 738 46.67 -24.31 -30.45
CA ALA A 738 45.76 -24.37 -29.29
C ALA A 738 45.22 -25.78 -29.03
N VAL A 739 44.96 -26.56 -30.08
CA VAL A 739 44.51 -27.97 -29.96
C VAL A 739 45.66 -28.89 -29.50
N ARG A 740 46.92 -28.60 -29.88
CA ARG A 740 48.09 -29.31 -29.32
C ARG A 740 48.39 -28.92 -27.88
N ALA A 741 48.24 -27.64 -27.52
CA ALA A 741 48.45 -27.15 -26.15
C ALA A 741 47.41 -27.68 -25.16
N ARG A 742 46.13 -27.80 -25.57
CA ARG A 742 45.05 -28.37 -24.75
C ARG A 742 45.20 -29.87 -24.47
N ARG A 743 46.05 -30.60 -25.18
CA ARG A 743 46.34 -32.02 -24.90
C ARG A 743 47.50 -32.23 -23.91
N MET A 744 48.22 -31.19 -23.48
CA MET A 744 49.41 -31.34 -22.64
C MET A 744 49.37 -30.67 -21.25
N VAL A 745 48.28 -30.00 -20.86
CA VAL A 745 48.22 -29.32 -19.54
C VAL A 745 47.07 -29.86 -18.71
N MET A 746 47.24 -31.10 -18.28
CA MET A 746 46.71 -31.62 -17.01
C MET A 746 47.89 -31.59 -16.02
N ARG A 747 48.00 -30.53 -15.21
CA ARG A 747 48.68 -30.55 -13.89
C ARG A 747 48.54 -29.21 -13.18
N GLU A 748 48.29 -29.30 -11.88
CA GLU A 748 48.27 -28.24 -10.87
C GLU A 748 49.49 -27.30 -10.93
N ASP A 749 49.28 -26.01 -10.64
CA ASP A 749 49.75 -25.39 -9.39
C ASP A 749 49.39 -23.89 -9.36
N SER A 750 49.02 -23.39 -8.17
CA SER A 750 48.84 -21.95 -7.87
C SER A 750 50.20 -21.25 -7.73
N PRO A 751 50.25 -19.90 -7.88
CA PRO A 751 50.69 -19.13 -6.71
C PRO A 751 50.03 -17.74 -6.52
N ALA A 752 49.84 -17.45 -5.23
CA ALA A 752 50.13 -16.22 -4.47
C ALA A 752 49.69 -14.82 -4.96
N SER A 753 48.78 -14.27 -4.15
CA SER A 753 48.54 -12.89 -3.70
C SER A 753 49.56 -11.78 -4.01
N SER A 754 49.01 -10.61 -4.40
CA SER A 754 49.39 -9.31 -3.83
C SER A 754 48.25 -8.30 -4.01
N ASP A 755 47.58 -7.96 -2.91
CA ASP A 755 46.69 -6.79 -2.79
C ASP A 755 47.52 -5.52 -2.63
N LEU A 756 47.25 -4.50 -3.45
CA LEU A 756 47.45 -3.08 -3.10
C LEU A 756 46.34 -2.26 -3.78
N ASP A 757 45.71 -1.40 -2.97
CA ASP A 757 44.66 -0.45 -3.32
C ASP A 757 45.13 0.58 -4.37
N ASP A 758 44.45 0.63 -5.52
CA ASP A 758 44.60 1.70 -6.51
C ASP A 758 43.23 2.12 -7.10
N PRO A 759 42.83 3.41 -7.05
CA PRO A 759 41.54 3.89 -7.56
C PRO A 759 41.36 3.78 -9.08
N GLU A 760 42.40 3.44 -9.86
CA GLU A 760 42.35 3.38 -11.33
C GLU A 760 41.66 2.13 -11.91
N THR A 761 41.28 1.14 -11.09
CA THR A 761 40.64 -0.10 -11.57
C THR A 761 39.10 -0.09 -11.58
N MET A 762 38.46 1.09 -11.66
CA MET A 762 37.00 1.18 -11.90
C MET A 762 36.58 0.75 -13.32
N MET A 763 37.51 0.59 -14.26
CA MET A 763 37.23 0.28 -15.67
C MET A 763 37.41 -1.19 -16.07
N ALA A 764 37.71 -2.11 -15.13
CA ALA A 764 38.03 -3.49 -15.48
C ALA A 764 36.82 -4.44 -15.64
N TRP A 765 35.60 -3.98 -15.31
CA TRP A 765 34.38 -4.79 -15.43
C TRP A 765 33.50 -4.26 -16.56
N PRO A 766 33.14 -5.08 -17.58
CA PRO A 766 32.26 -4.65 -18.65
C PRO A 766 30.89 -4.25 -18.09
N TRP A 767 30.41 -3.07 -18.45
CA TRP A 767 29.09 -2.57 -18.09
C TRP A 767 28.02 -3.27 -18.93
N GLN A 768 27.00 -3.80 -18.25
CA GLN A 768 25.74 -4.19 -18.89
C GLN A 768 24.85 -2.95 -18.96
N PHE A 769 24.28 -2.67 -20.13
CA PHE A 769 23.51 -1.46 -20.39
C PHE A 769 22.21 -1.82 -21.10
N THR A 770 21.08 -1.38 -20.52
CA THR A 770 19.74 -1.56 -21.07
C THR A 770 19.11 -0.18 -21.27
N PRO A 771 19.18 0.39 -22.48
CA PRO A 771 18.48 1.62 -22.81
C PRO A 771 16.98 1.32 -23.01
N PHE A 772 16.10 2.12 -22.40
CA PHE A 772 14.65 2.02 -22.62
C PHE A 772 14.15 2.96 -23.72
N GLN A 773 15.06 3.72 -24.32
CA GLN A 773 14.88 4.60 -25.47
C GLN A 773 16.25 4.81 -26.12
N LYS A 774 16.31 5.37 -27.33
CA LYS A 774 17.61 5.69 -27.91
C LYS A 774 18.28 6.85 -27.18
N LEU A 775 19.50 6.62 -26.70
CA LEU A 775 20.31 7.59 -25.95
C LEU A 775 21.46 8.10 -26.82
N SER A 776 21.77 9.39 -26.68
CA SER A 776 22.82 10.11 -27.41
C SER A 776 24.16 10.13 -26.69
N PHE A 777 24.31 9.35 -25.62
CA PHE A 777 25.46 9.32 -24.73
C PHE A 777 25.83 7.88 -24.35
N THR A 778 27.07 7.71 -23.89
CA THR A 778 27.70 6.44 -23.52
C THR A 778 27.75 6.26 -22.01
N VAL A 779 27.89 5.01 -21.54
CA VAL A 779 28.05 4.71 -20.11
C VAL A 779 29.31 5.37 -19.54
N ASP A 780 30.38 5.49 -20.34
CA ASP A 780 31.62 6.16 -19.91
C ASP A 780 31.41 7.66 -19.63
N GLU A 781 30.59 8.34 -20.44
CA GLU A 781 30.21 9.74 -20.20
C GLU A 781 29.40 9.88 -18.90
N VAL A 782 28.48 8.94 -18.64
CA VAL A 782 27.71 8.90 -17.38
C VAL A 782 28.62 8.70 -16.17
N VAL A 783 29.57 7.74 -16.24
CA VAL A 783 30.46 7.42 -15.12
C VAL A 783 31.40 8.59 -14.78
N ARG A 784 31.87 9.35 -15.78
CA ARG A 784 32.68 10.56 -15.57
C ARG A 784 31.97 11.65 -14.77
N CYS A 785 30.64 11.67 -14.80
CA CYS A 785 29.84 12.64 -14.06
C CYS A 785 29.58 12.25 -12.59
N LEU A 786 29.94 11.04 -12.14
CA LEU A 786 29.68 10.53 -10.79
C LEU A 786 30.68 11.05 -9.74
N VAL A 787 30.83 12.37 -9.66
CA VAL A 787 31.71 13.08 -8.72
C VAL A 787 30.92 13.86 -7.68
N ASP A 788 31.50 14.10 -6.50
CA ASP A 788 30.79 14.74 -5.37
C ASP A 788 30.21 16.13 -5.71
N GLY A 789 30.88 16.88 -6.59
CA GLY A 789 30.41 18.20 -7.05
C GLY A 789 29.11 18.17 -7.86
N ASN A 790 28.71 16.99 -8.36
CA ASN A 790 27.51 16.80 -9.16
C ASN A 790 26.33 16.23 -8.36
N VAL A 791 26.49 16.00 -7.05
CA VAL A 791 25.43 15.42 -6.22
C VAL A 791 24.27 16.41 -6.04
N ILE A 792 23.07 15.98 -6.40
CA ILE A 792 21.83 16.76 -6.25
C ILE A 792 20.85 16.15 -5.24
N GLY A 793 21.11 14.93 -4.75
CA GLY A 793 20.31 14.30 -3.69
C GLY A 793 20.99 13.07 -3.10
N LYS A 794 20.75 12.79 -1.81
CA LYS A 794 21.19 11.57 -1.10
C LYS A 794 20.02 11.01 -0.30
N GLY A 795 19.75 9.71 -0.42
CA GLY A 795 18.63 9.05 0.25
C GLY A 795 18.89 7.57 0.55
N CYS A 796 17.86 6.88 1.05
CA CYS A 796 17.96 5.51 1.57
C CYS A 796 18.22 4.45 0.49
N SER A 797 17.94 4.75 -0.77
CA SER A 797 18.21 3.87 -1.90
C SER A 797 19.53 4.17 -2.62
N GLY A 798 20.12 5.37 -2.45
CA GLY A 798 21.34 5.75 -3.17
C GLY A 798 21.64 7.25 -3.20
N VAL A 799 22.55 7.63 -4.11
CA VAL A 799 22.95 9.02 -4.39
C VAL A 799 22.53 9.41 -5.80
N VAL A 800 21.98 10.60 -5.98
CA VAL A 800 21.55 11.15 -7.28
C VAL A 800 22.52 12.23 -7.73
N TYR A 801 23.02 12.10 -8.95
CA TYR A 801 23.96 13.01 -9.59
C TYR A 801 23.28 13.72 -10.76
N LYS A 802 23.61 15.00 -10.96
CA LYS A 802 23.35 15.74 -12.20
C LYS A 802 24.49 15.44 -13.17
N ALA A 803 24.20 14.86 -14.32
CA ALA A 803 25.20 14.47 -15.29
C ALA A 803 25.00 15.23 -16.60
N ASP A 804 26.03 15.97 -17.02
CA ASP A 804 26.09 16.66 -18.30
C ASP A 804 26.79 15.76 -19.32
N MET A 805 26.08 15.40 -20.39
CA MET A 805 26.55 14.43 -21.38
C MET A 805 27.49 15.05 -22.42
N GLY A 806 27.90 16.31 -22.27
CA GLY A 806 28.83 17.00 -23.17
C GLY A 806 28.25 17.39 -24.53
N ASN A 807 27.05 16.90 -24.87
CA ASN A 807 26.26 17.24 -26.05
C ASN A 807 25.15 18.27 -25.74
N GLY A 808 25.14 18.84 -24.52
CA GLY A 808 24.11 19.76 -24.03
C GLY A 808 22.90 19.08 -23.36
N GLU A 809 22.84 17.75 -23.38
CA GLU A 809 21.85 16.96 -22.65
C GLU A 809 22.27 16.81 -21.17
N VAL A 810 21.36 17.13 -20.26
CA VAL A 810 21.55 16.97 -18.82
C VAL A 810 20.57 15.92 -18.31
N ILE A 811 21.09 14.90 -17.63
CA ILE A 811 20.30 13.81 -17.06
C ILE A 811 20.51 13.70 -15.55
N ALA A 812 19.58 13.03 -14.87
CA ALA A 812 19.75 12.63 -13.48
C ALA A 812 20.17 11.16 -13.41
N VAL A 813 21.22 10.86 -12.65
CA VAL A 813 21.78 9.51 -12.51
C VAL A 813 21.71 9.10 -11.05
N LYS A 814 20.93 8.08 -10.74
CA LYS A 814 20.78 7.51 -9.40
C LYS A 814 21.71 6.29 -9.28
N LYS A 815 22.74 6.40 -8.44
CA LYS A 815 23.64 5.31 -8.06
C LYS A 815 23.12 4.65 -6.79
N LEU A 816 22.78 3.37 -6.88
CA LEU A 816 22.24 2.62 -5.74
C LEU A 816 23.35 2.17 -4.78
N TRP A 817 23.00 1.99 -3.50
CA TRP A 817 23.90 1.39 -2.52
C TRP A 817 24.19 -0.09 -2.85
N PRO A 818 25.37 -0.63 -2.51
CA PRO A 818 25.68 -2.05 -2.71
C PRO A 818 24.71 -2.97 -1.94
N SER A 819 24.27 -4.08 -2.55
CA SER A 819 23.40 -5.06 -1.88
C SER A 819 24.22 -6.01 -0.97
N SER A 820 23.64 -6.48 0.14
CA SER A 820 24.26 -7.38 1.12
C SER A 820 24.72 -8.73 0.53
N ASN A 821 24.16 -9.15 -0.61
CA ASN A 821 24.54 -10.39 -1.30
C ASN A 821 25.86 -10.29 -2.10
N ASP A 822 26.39 -9.09 -2.34
CA ASP A 822 27.64 -8.91 -3.11
C ASP A 822 28.92 -9.07 -2.25
N PHE A 823 28.78 -9.22 -0.92
CA PHE A 823 29.90 -9.40 0.01
C PHE A 823 30.28 -10.87 0.27
N THR A 824 29.46 -11.85 -0.14
CA THR A 824 29.63 -13.28 0.23
C THR A 824 30.30 -14.15 -0.83
N ALA A 825 30.78 -13.60 -1.96
CA ALA A 825 31.40 -14.38 -3.04
C ALA A 825 32.92 -14.60 -2.92
N THR A 826 33.55 -14.16 -1.83
CA THR A 826 34.96 -14.45 -1.53
C THR A 826 35.10 -14.71 -0.05
N THR A 827 35.02 -15.98 0.36
CA THR A 827 35.82 -16.63 1.42
C THR A 827 35.10 -17.90 1.86
N THR A 828 35.59 -19.08 1.47
CA THR A 828 35.21 -20.35 2.10
C THR A 828 36.44 -21.24 2.21
N THR A 829 37.10 -21.22 3.39
CA THR A 829 37.61 -22.44 4.04
C THR A 829 38.01 -22.17 5.50
N THR A 830 37.72 -23.16 6.35
CA THR A 830 38.17 -23.39 7.74
C THR A 830 37.47 -22.70 8.94
N THR A 831 36.52 -23.46 9.51
CA THR A 831 36.32 -23.84 10.92
C THR A 831 36.17 -22.80 12.06
N THR A 832 34.96 -22.83 12.66
CA THR A 832 34.57 -22.59 14.08
C THR A 832 34.44 -21.16 14.63
N THR A 833 33.19 -20.89 15.07
CA THR A 833 32.74 -20.05 16.21
C THR A 833 32.66 -18.51 16.09
N ILE A 834 31.44 -18.00 16.37
CA ILE A 834 31.02 -16.68 16.87
C ILE A 834 30.88 -15.50 15.87
N LYS A 835 29.60 -15.14 15.68
CA LYS A 835 28.96 -13.82 15.41
C LYS A 835 29.58 -12.87 14.36
N ASN A 836 28.76 -12.45 13.40
CA ASN A 836 28.11 -11.12 13.43
C ASN A 836 27.23 -10.90 12.19
N ASN A 837 25.90 -10.90 12.39
CA ASN A 837 24.97 -10.20 11.51
C ASN A 837 25.24 -8.70 11.67
N LYS A 838 25.84 -8.06 10.66
CA LYS A 838 25.86 -6.60 10.56
C LYS A 838 24.87 -6.17 9.49
N ASN A 839 23.66 -5.82 9.92
CA ASN A 839 22.85 -4.85 9.21
C ASN A 839 23.58 -3.51 9.30
N PHE A 840 24.08 -3.01 8.17
CA PHE A 840 24.73 -1.70 8.13
C PHE A 840 23.64 -0.63 8.05
N ILE A 841 23.47 0.14 9.12
CA ILE A 841 22.62 1.33 9.15
C ILE A 841 23.41 2.46 8.49
N VAL A 842 22.95 2.94 7.34
CA VAL A 842 23.35 4.25 6.79
C VAL A 842 22.13 5.16 6.86
N ASN A 843 22.25 6.23 7.65
CA ASN A 843 21.29 7.34 7.71
C ASN A 843 19.82 6.94 7.95
N GLY A 844 19.56 6.04 8.92
CA GLY A 844 18.23 5.89 9.52
C GLY A 844 17.17 5.13 8.71
N CYS A 845 17.56 4.35 7.70
CA CYS A 845 16.64 3.49 6.94
C CYS A 845 17.07 2.02 6.97
N VAL A 846 16.10 1.12 7.17
CA VAL A 846 16.26 -0.34 7.07
C VAL A 846 16.21 -0.71 5.59
N ALA A 847 17.31 -1.22 5.03
CA ALA A 847 17.34 -1.75 3.67
C ALA A 847 16.66 -3.14 3.67
N ASN A 848 15.36 -3.18 3.39
CA ASN A 848 14.63 -4.43 3.17
C ASN A 848 15.13 -5.11 1.89
N ASN A 849 15.20 -6.44 1.93
CA ASN A 849 15.70 -7.37 0.89
C ASN A 849 14.85 -7.41 -0.41
N ARG A 850 14.26 -6.29 -0.84
CA ARG A 850 13.61 -6.13 -2.15
C ARG A 850 14.59 -5.44 -3.09
N ASP A 851 14.82 -6.03 -4.26
CA ASP A 851 15.72 -5.45 -5.26
C ASP A 851 15.08 -4.20 -5.91
N SER A 852 15.25 -3.03 -5.27
CA SER A 852 14.70 -1.75 -5.75
C SER A 852 15.15 -1.42 -7.18
N PHE A 853 16.33 -1.90 -7.58
CA PHE A 853 16.82 -1.78 -8.96
C PHE A 853 15.88 -2.52 -9.92
N SER A 854 15.58 -3.79 -9.64
CA SER A 854 14.69 -4.61 -10.47
C SER A 854 13.26 -4.08 -10.47
N ALA A 855 12.75 -3.60 -9.34
CA ALA A 855 11.41 -3.02 -9.25
C ALA A 855 11.28 -1.74 -10.10
N GLU A 856 12.25 -0.83 -9.98
CA GLU A 856 12.25 0.44 -10.71
C GLU A 856 12.45 0.22 -12.22
N VAL A 857 13.36 -0.68 -12.60
CA VAL A 857 13.58 -1.08 -14.02
C VAL A 857 12.34 -1.73 -14.63
N LYS A 858 11.70 -2.67 -13.92
CA LYS A 858 10.50 -3.38 -14.43
C LYS A 858 9.31 -2.44 -14.58
N THR A 859 9.10 -1.55 -13.60
CA THR A 859 7.96 -0.64 -13.57
C THR A 859 8.14 0.49 -14.57
N LEU A 860 9.22 1.27 -14.46
CA LEU A 860 9.45 2.42 -15.34
C LEU A 860 9.88 2.03 -16.75
N GLY A 861 10.39 0.82 -16.95
CA GLY A 861 10.66 0.28 -18.29
C GLY A 861 9.39 -0.02 -19.10
N SER A 862 8.22 -0.09 -18.46
CA SER A 862 6.95 -0.50 -19.08
C SER A 862 5.87 0.60 -19.14
N ILE A 863 6.12 1.78 -18.55
CA ILE A 863 5.13 2.87 -18.46
C ILE A 863 5.65 4.20 -19.00
N ARG A 864 4.74 5.01 -19.57
CA ARG A 864 5.05 6.39 -19.97
C ARG A 864 3.83 7.29 -19.84
N HIS A 865 3.97 8.38 -19.09
CA HIS A 865 2.92 9.39 -18.90
C HIS A 865 3.53 10.78 -18.71
N LYS A 866 2.84 11.83 -19.17
CA LYS A 866 3.32 13.23 -19.13
C LYS A 866 3.60 13.76 -17.71
N ASN A 867 3.05 13.12 -16.67
CA ASN A 867 3.24 13.47 -15.26
C ASN A 867 4.04 12.40 -14.47
N ILE A 868 4.79 11.55 -15.15
CA ILE A 868 5.71 10.58 -14.54
C ILE A 868 7.11 10.84 -15.07
N VAL A 869 8.11 10.81 -14.19
CA VAL A 869 9.51 11.05 -14.58
C VAL A 869 9.92 10.03 -15.65
N ARG A 870 10.48 10.53 -16.75
CA ARG A 870 10.86 9.68 -17.88
C ARG A 870 12.14 8.90 -17.54
N PHE A 871 12.05 7.58 -17.66
CA PHE A 871 13.17 6.67 -17.45
C PHE A 871 13.92 6.43 -18.76
N LEU A 872 15.22 6.69 -18.75
CA LEU A 872 16.06 6.70 -19.95
C LEU A 872 16.74 5.33 -20.17
N GLY A 873 17.15 4.67 -19.10
CA GLY A 873 17.98 3.47 -19.17
C GLY A 873 18.51 3.04 -17.81
N CYS A 874 19.06 1.83 -17.74
CA CYS A 874 19.87 1.39 -16.61
C CYS A 874 21.20 0.79 -17.08
N CYS A 875 22.24 0.91 -16.25
CA CYS A 875 23.48 0.17 -16.45
C CYS A 875 24.01 -0.38 -15.13
N TRP A 876 24.65 -1.54 -15.19
CA TRP A 876 25.19 -2.19 -14.01
C TRP A 876 26.43 -3.02 -14.32
N ASN A 877 27.24 -3.26 -13.29
CA ASN A 877 28.33 -4.21 -13.27
C ASN A 877 28.31 -4.97 -11.92
N LYS A 878 29.33 -5.78 -11.63
CA LYS A 878 29.39 -6.57 -10.39
C LYS A 878 29.37 -5.76 -9.08
N ARG A 879 29.62 -4.44 -9.11
CA ARG A 879 29.73 -3.60 -7.91
C ARG A 879 28.81 -2.37 -7.91
N THR A 880 28.30 -1.96 -9.07
CA THR A 880 27.56 -0.70 -9.22
C THR A 880 26.31 -0.90 -10.07
N ARG A 881 25.20 -0.32 -9.62
CA ARG A 881 23.92 -0.26 -10.35
C ARG A 881 23.50 1.20 -10.50
N LEU A 882 23.21 1.62 -11.73
CA LEU A 882 22.87 2.98 -12.11
C LEU A 882 21.51 3.03 -12.83
N LEU A 883 20.69 4.00 -12.47
CA LEU A 883 19.40 4.31 -13.09
C LEU A 883 19.46 5.74 -13.66
N MET A 884 18.98 5.94 -14.88
CA MET A 884 19.10 7.20 -15.63
C MET A 884 17.71 7.78 -15.94
N TYR A 885 17.51 9.07 -15.65
CA TYR A 885 16.24 9.79 -15.78
C TYR A 885 16.44 11.16 -16.44
N ASP A 886 15.36 11.75 -16.94
CA ASP A 886 15.36 13.18 -17.27
C ASP A 886 15.70 14.02 -16.04
N TYR A 887 16.55 15.03 -16.24
CA TYR A 887 16.84 16.01 -15.20
C TYR A 887 15.74 17.07 -15.13
N LEU A 888 15.17 17.29 -13.94
CA LEU A 888 14.13 18.29 -13.71
C LEU A 888 14.69 19.49 -12.91
N PRO A 889 14.71 20.70 -13.51
CA PRO A 889 15.53 21.82 -13.02
C PRO A 889 15.00 22.48 -11.75
N ASN A 890 13.70 22.40 -11.46
CA ASN A 890 13.08 23.04 -10.29
C ASN A 890 13.08 22.14 -9.04
N GLY A 891 13.74 20.97 -9.10
CA GLY A 891 13.90 20.08 -7.96
C GLY A 891 12.58 19.44 -7.52
N SER A 892 12.46 19.15 -6.21
CA SER A 892 11.25 18.53 -5.64
C SER A 892 10.24 19.57 -5.13
N LEU A 893 8.96 19.20 -5.14
CA LEU A 893 7.90 20.00 -4.55
C LEU A 893 8.12 20.24 -3.06
N GLY A 894 8.67 19.27 -2.32
CA GLY A 894 8.98 19.43 -0.91
C GLY A 894 10.01 20.54 -0.65
N SER A 895 11.04 20.64 -1.49
CA SER A 895 12.01 21.75 -1.43
C SER A 895 11.33 23.10 -1.73
N LEU A 896 10.41 23.17 -2.69
CA LEU A 896 9.66 24.40 -2.99
C LEU A 896 8.69 24.80 -1.86
N LEU A 897 8.11 23.84 -1.14
CA LEU A 897 7.18 24.10 -0.05
C LEU A 897 7.87 24.49 1.27
N HIS A 898 9.02 23.88 1.57
CA HIS A 898 9.63 23.92 2.89
C HIS A 898 11.01 24.60 2.95
N GLU A 899 11.74 24.69 1.83
CA GLU A 899 13.06 25.35 1.75
C GLU A 899 12.97 26.74 1.09
N LYS A 900 12.01 27.55 1.54
CA LYS A 900 11.68 28.88 0.97
C LYS A 900 12.87 29.84 0.82
N GLU A 901 13.88 29.72 1.68
CA GLU A 901 15.07 30.59 1.64
C GLU A 901 16.04 30.25 0.50
N ARG A 902 15.96 29.05 -0.09
CA ARG A 902 16.89 28.58 -1.13
C ARG A 902 16.41 28.80 -2.56
N THR A 903 15.10 28.81 -2.79
CA THR A 903 14.52 28.78 -4.15
C THR A 903 13.95 30.12 -4.61
N GLY A 904 13.62 31.03 -3.69
CA GLY A 904 13.08 32.37 -4.01
C GLY A 904 11.71 32.38 -4.70
N LEU A 905 11.07 31.21 -4.85
CA LEU A 905 9.83 31.02 -5.60
C LEU A 905 8.65 30.80 -4.65
N VAL A 906 7.55 31.54 -4.86
CA VAL A 906 6.30 31.39 -4.10
C VAL A 906 5.27 30.70 -4.98
N LEU A 907 4.86 29.49 -4.60
CA LEU A 907 3.78 28.77 -5.27
C LEU A 907 2.44 29.42 -4.90
N ASP A 908 1.83 30.14 -5.83
CA ASP A 908 0.45 30.62 -5.70
C ASP A 908 -0.56 29.46 -5.82
N TRP A 909 -1.83 29.74 -5.57
CA TRP A 909 -2.86 28.70 -5.58
C TRP A 909 -3.10 28.09 -6.97
N GLY A 910 -2.97 28.88 -8.04
CA GLY A 910 -3.17 28.38 -9.40
C GLY A 910 -2.11 27.35 -9.79
N VAL A 911 -0.84 27.67 -9.52
CA VAL A 911 0.27 26.74 -9.74
C VAL A 911 0.14 25.50 -8.84
N ARG A 912 -0.28 25.65 -7.58
CA ARG A 912 -0.54 24.50 -6.69
C ARG A 912 -1.66 23.61 -7.23
N TYR A 913 -2.72 24.19 -7.77
CA TYR A 913 -3.82 23.44 -8.35
C TYR A 913 -3.36 22.61 -9.54
N GLU A 914 -2.60 23.19 -10.46
CA GLU A 914 -2.03 22.47 -11.62
C GLU A 914 -1.06 21.36 -11.20
N ILE A 915 -0.25 21.58 -10.16
CA ILE A 915 0.64 20.57 -9.58
C ILE A 915 -0.18 19.41 -8.99
N ILE A 916 -1.24 19.70 -8.23
CA ILE A 916 -2.13 18.69 -7.65
C ILE A 916 -2.83 17.90 -8.77
N LEU A 917 -3.37 18.59 -9.77
CA LEU A 917 -4.09 17.98 -10.88
C LEU A 917 -3.18 17.07 -11.71
N GLY A 918 -1.98 17.53 -12.07
CA GLY A 918 -1.03 16.73 -12.83
C GLY A 918 -0.51 15.52 -12.05
N ALA A 919 -0.25 15.66 -10.75
CA ALA A 919 0.10 14.52 -9.90
C ALA A 919 -1.04 13.50 -9.80
N ALA A 920 -2.29 13.97 -9.65
CA ALA A 920 -3.47 13.10 -9.64
C ALA A 920 -3.66 12.37 -10.98
N GLN A 921 -3.44 13.04 -12.12
CA GLN A 921 -3.48 12.42 -13.45
C GLN A 921 -2.40 11.34 -13.60
N GLY A 922 -1.17 11.59 -13.13
CA GLY A 922 -0.10 10.59 -13.13
C GLY A 922 -0.43 9.36 -12.28
N LEU A 923 -1.07 9.55 -11.11
CA LEU A 923 -1.51 8.45 -10.25
C LEU A 923 -2.69 7.68 -10.85
N ALA A 924 -3.66 8.37 -11.45
CA ALA A 924 -4.79 7.74 -12.12
C ALA A 924 -4.33 6.81 -13.25
N TYR A 925 -3.37 7.27 -14.06
CA TYR A 925 -2.76 6.45 -15.11
C TYR A 925 -2.08 5.19 -14.55
N LEU A 926 -1.32 5.32 -13.45
CA LEU A 926 -0.70 4.17 -12.79
C LEU A 926 -1.73 3.16 -12.28
N HIS A 927 -2.82 3.63 -11.68
CA HIS A 927 -3.80 2.76 -11.01
C HIS A 927 -4.85 2.15 -11.94
N HIS A 928 -5.19 2.83 -13.04
CA HIS A 928 -6.35 2.46 -13.85
C HIS A 928 -5.99 2.15 -15.31
N ASP A 929 -4.91 2.74 -15.83
CA ASP A 929 -4.56 2.62 -17.24
C ASP A 929 -3.38 1.66 -17.47
N CYS A 930 -2.56 1.38 -16.45
CA CYS A 930 -1.48 0.39 -16.54
C CYS A 930 -2.00 -1.03 -16.33
N VAL A 931 -1.49 -2.01 -17.09
CA VAL A 931 -1.84 -3.43 -16.94
C VAL A 931 -0.55 -4.29 -16.85
N PRO A 932 -0.29 -4.96 -15.71
CA PRO A 932 -1.06 -4.88 -14.46
C PRO A 932 -1.03 -3.46 -13.86
N PRO A 933 -2.06 -3.05 -13.09
CA PRO A 933 -2.05 -1.77 -12.38
C PRO A 933 -0.81 -1.59 -11.52
N ILE A 934 -0.35 -0.35 -11.34
CA ILE A 934 0.89 -0.07 -10.63
C ILE A 934 0.59 0.80 -9.43
N VAL A 935 0.86 0.30 -8.22
CA VAL A 935 0.78 1.11 -7.02
C VAL A 935 2.18 1.60 -6.67
N HIS A 936 2.37 2.93 -6.65
CA HIS A 936 3.68 3.54 -6.42
C HIS A 936 4.22 3.29 -5.00
N ARG A 937 3.33 3.26 -4.00
CA ARG A 937 3.62 3.02 -2.56
C ARG A 937 4.57 4.01 -1.86
N ASP A 938 4.98 5.13 -2.48
CA ASP A 938 5.81 6.15 -1.80
C ASP A 938 5.56 7.56 -2.33
N ILE A 939 4.31 8.01 -2.28
CA ILE A 939 3.92 9.34 -2.79
C ILE A 939 4.04 10.38 -1.67
N LYS A 940 5.01 11.27 -1.79
CA LYS A 940 5.28 12.41 -0.89
C LYS A 940 5.77 13.61 -1.70
N ALA A 941 5.74 14.81 -1.12
CA ALA A 941 6.17 16.03 -1.80
C ALA A 941 7.63 15.96 -2.33
N ASN A 942 8.51 15.21 -1.66
CA ASN A 942 9.90 15.03 -2.12
C ASN A 942 10.02 14.12 -3.36
N ASN A 943 9.02 13.30 -3.65
CA ASN A 943 8.97 12.38 -4.80
C ASN A 943 8.15 12.96 -5.97
N ILE A 944 7.64 14.19 -5.84
CA ILE A 944 7.05 14.95 -6.93
C ILE A 944 8.10 15.95 -7.39
N LEU A 945 8.71 15.68 -8.55
CA LEU A 945 9.69 16.57 -9.17
C LEU A 945 8.99 17.60 -10.06
N ILE A 946 9.57 18.79 -10.16
CA ILE A 946 8.96 19.93 -10.83
C ILE A 946 9.74 20.30 -12.08
N GLY A 947 9.04 20.32 -13.21
CA GLY A 947 9.55 20.77 -14.50
C GLY A 947 9.77 22.27 -14.57
N MET A 948 10.39 22.74 -15.66
CA MET A 948 10.75 24.14 -15.87
C MET A 948 9.53 25.09 -15.83
N HIS A 949 8.36 24.63 -16.26
CA HIS A 949 7.10 25.40 -16.25
C HIS A 949 6.15 24.96 -15.13
N PHE A 950 6.69 24.43 -14.03
CA PHE A 950 5.95 23.94 -12.87
C PHE A 950 5.08 22.69 -13.13
N GLU A 951 5.38 21.93 -14.18
CA GLU A 951 4.69 20.66 -14.42
C GLU A 951 5.13 19.60 -13.39
N PRO A 952 4.20 18.85 -12.78
CA PRO A 952 4.54 17.82 -11.81
C PRO A 952 4.91 16.49 -12.48
N TYR A 953 5.96 15.85 -11.98
CA TYR A 953 6.41 14.52 -12.39
C TYR A 953 6.59 13.62 -11.17
N ILE A 954 5.87 12.51 -11.13
CA ILE A 954 6.02 11.48 -10.09
C ILE A 954 7.33 10.74 -10.31
N ALA A 955 8.13 10.55 -9.26
CA ALA A 955 9.44 9.92 -9.30
C ALA A 955 9.67 8.95 -8.12
N ASP A 956 10.76 8.18 -8.20
CA ASP A 956 11.22 7.21 -7.19
C ASP A 956 10.34 5.95 -7.07
N PHE A 957 10.42 5.08 -8.08
CA PHE A 957 9.63 3.85 -8.18
C PHE A 957 10.31 2.65 -7.53
N GLY A 958 11.34 2.86 -6.69
CA GLY A 958 12.08 1.79 -6.03
C GLY A 958 11.22 0.92 -5.09
N LEU A 959 10.06 1.45 -4.68
CA LEU A 959 9.04 0.72 -3.93
C LEU A 959 7.78 0.44 -4.74
N ALA A 960 7.72 0.73 -6.04
CA ALA A 960 6.52 0.48 -6.82
C ALA A 960 6.18 -1.02 -6.89
N LYS A 961 4.88 -1.34 -6.99
CA LYS A 961 4.37 -2.69 -7.13
C LYS A 961 3.51 -2.76 -8.39
N LEU A 962 3.83 -3.70 -9.27
CA LEU A 962 2.90 -4.20 -10.28
C LEU A 962 1.88 -5.05 -9.53
N VAL A 963 0.66 -4.54 -9.44
CA VAL A 963 -0.53 -5.15 -8.84
C VAL A 963 -1.09 -6.11 -9.86
N ASP A 964 -0.60 -7.35 -9.83
CA ASP A 964 -1.27 -8.44 -10.54
C ASP A 964 -2.72 -8.54 -10.04
N ASP A 965 -3.66 -9.05 -10.85
CA ASP A 965 -5.10 -9.11 -10.51
C ASP A 965 -5.44 -9.89 -9.21
N ASN A 966 -4.44 -10.48 -8.53
CA ASN A 966 -4.55 -11.02 -7.17
C ASN A 966 -4.44 -9.99 -6.05
N ASP A 967 -3.97 -8.76 -6.32
CA ASP A 967 -3.65 -7.76 -5.30
C ASP A 967 -4.80 -6.76 -5.03
N PHE A 968 -5.80 -6.64 -5.90
CA PHE A 968 -6.98 -5.76 -5.67
C PHE A 968 -7.86 -6.19 -4.48
N ALA A 969 -7.66 -7.41 -3.97
CA ALA A 969 -8.34 -7.96 -2.80
C ALA A 969 -7.39 -8.28 -1.63
N ARG A 970 -6.11 -7.89 -1.71
CA ARG A 970 -5.16 -7.99 -0.60
C ARG A 970 -5.08 -6.64 0.13
N SER A 971 -5.37 -6.63 1.43
CA SER A 971 -4.71 -5.67 2.29
C SER A 971 -3.22 -5.99 2.28
N SER A 972 -2.35 -5.01 2.05
CA SER A 972 -0.90 -5.19 2.20
C SER A 972 -0.54 -4.96 3.66
N ASN A 973 -0.26 -6.03 4.40
CA ASN A 973 0.17 -6.01 5.80
C ASN A 973 1.68 -5.67 5.92
N THR A 974 2.20 -4.87 5.00
CA THR A 974 3.60 -4.45 4.97
C THR A 974 3.60 -2.98 4.66
N VAL A 975 4.03 -2.17 5.63
CA VAL A 975 4.20 -0.72 5.41
C VAL A 975 5.27 -0.52 4.36
N ALA A 976 4.85 -0.07 3.18
CA ALA A 976 5.72 0.36 2.11
C ALA A 976 5.43 1.83 1.85
N GLY A 977 6.47 2.65 1.87
CA GLY A 977 6.38 4.10 1.73
C GLY A 977 7.03 4.84 2.89
N SER A 978 6.95 6.16 2.84
CA SER A 978 7.54 7.02 3.85
C SER A 978 6.60 7.23 5.02
N TYR A 979 7.09 6.97 6.24
CA TYR A 979 6.37 7.25 7.48
C TYR A 979 5.77 8.67 7.47
N GLY A 980 4.44 8.75 7.63
CA GLY A 980 3.68 10.01 7.60
C GLY A 980 3.08 10.44 6.25
N TYR A 981 3.40 9.75 5.15
CA TYR A 981 2.86 9.99 3.80
C TYR A 981 2.39 8.68 3.13
N ILE A 982 1.88 7.75 3.93
CA ILE A 982 1.45 6.42 3.49
C ILE A 982 0.13 6.58 2.72
N ALA A 983 0.12 6.14 1.45
CA ALA A 983 -1.13 6.02 0.69
C ALA A 983 -1.98 4.90 1.32
N PRO A 984 -3.30 5.11 1.53
CA PRO A 984 -4.17 4.15 2.20
C PRO A 984 -4.25 2.80 1.50
#